data_AF-A0A7V9S9V5-F1
#
_entry.id   AF-A0A7V9S9V5-F1
#
_cell.length_a   1.000
_cell.length_b   1.000
_cell.length_c   1.000
_cell.angle_alpha   90.00
_cell.angle_beta   90.00
_cell.angle_gamma   90.00
#
_symmetry.space_group_name_H-M   'P 1'
#
loop_
_entity.id
_entity.type
_entity.pdbx_description
1 polymer ?
#
loop_
_entity_poly.entity_id
_entity_poly.type
_entity_poly.pdbx_seq_one_letter_code
_entity_poly.pdbx_strand_id
1 'polypeptide(L)'
;MAEASNVLRVAAIGHRVISPKNRAAVARSVGHILAGIAGSAARLEGLELAVISPLAQGADQLIASAGLEQGYRLQAILPAAQADYEKTFNLGDFDEEIAAFRALLDKARQGLGATELPGDLSHEDARDRAFLGCADAVIRRCDIVVAILSADRWESQTGKSARDAVALGLPLLVIDPAIPGQPLLHSRHGIVPASDQAIADMVGALLDRRFPNDIARAKAALAAGDFLTALDLLRHAPDDPDVRRRAERDYLLVLALARAGAARSGLECFRERLANAPLELLPPDMARDIAALEARCLKDIALEAPADARREALIEAGETYETVYRRFGGYYPLINAATLFLLAGEQGTAENLARQTLREVADSKDYWGLATRAEALLVLGKSDEVAEVLKQASALGVSASAMASTKKQLLAVCAARGSAACLLDDLRVPSVVYYCGHRALREQDTAHLPSVIAAQLAERNAGFAFGSLASGGDILLAEAALAAGLELHVVLPYRAEDFMRASVAPGWEARFAACMARARTVSYVIDNDVLEHDCVNALCGSHAMGMARRHADALMTDICQLAVWDGLPATAVATTAAEVAQWSALGLASVIIPPHGAPYRLTDPPLPPEGHISSDVVPRAFLFADVRGFSKLPERHMELFVHTYLACLGEVIERFANDIDYRATAGDGIFLVFRTPAHAAACAIAMQECSESFDRDSHGIAVHLQLRIAVHYGPAHPVHDPILKKDSFAGREIIRAARIEPVTPPGEIYVTEQLASALFLAGAKDWRCDYVGIQPTAKGFGNFRMYSIKPHS
;
A
#
# COMPACT_ATOMS: atom_id res chain seq x y z
N MET A 1 -21.26 -12.37 8.85
CA MET A 1 -20.65 -13.44 9.68
C MET A 1 -19.26 -13.69 9.13
N ALA A 2 -18.25 -13.13 9.80
CA ALA A 2 -16.85 -13.25 9.44
C ALA A 2 -16.21 -14.24 10.43
N GLU A 3 -16.31 -15.53 10.12
CA GLU A 3 -15.56 -16.58 10.81
C GLU A 3 -14.73 -17.30 9.76
N ALA A 4 -13.43 -16.97 9.72
CA ALA A 4 -12.30 -17.84 9.34
C ALA A 4 -11.07 -17.00 8.94
N SER A 5 -10.38 -16.35 9.89
CA SER A 5 -9.18 -15.57 9.56
C SER A 5 -7.85 -16.33 9.68
N ASN A 6 -7.81 -17.61 10.11
CA ASN A 6 -6.53 -18.32 10.30
C ASN A 6 -6.57 -19.85 10.06
N VAL A 7 -7.25 -20.33 9.02
CA VAL A 7 -7.35 -21.77 8.70
C VAL A 7 -6.97 -22.06 7.25
N LEU A 8 -5.95 -22.89 7.00
CA LEU A 8 -5.61 -23.42 5.66
C LEU A 8 -6.43 -24.69 5.37
N ARG A 9 -7.22 -24.67 4.30
CA ARG A 9 -8.19 -25.72 3.97
C ARG A 9 -7.71 -26.56 2.78
N VAL A 10 -7.64 -27.86 2.99
CA VAL A 10 -7.34 -28.87 1.96
C VAL A 10 -8.63 -29.59 1.60
N ALA A 11 -9.08 -29.44 0.35
CA ALA A 11 -10.23 -30.18 -0.14
C ALA A 11 -9.87 -31.63 -0.43
N ALA A 12 -10.75 -32.54 -0.01
CA ALA A 12 -10.71 -33.94 -0.40
C ALA A 12 -11.70 -34.19 -1.54
N ILE A 13 -11.22 -34.67 -2.68
CA ILE A 13 -12.06 -35.16 -3.77
C ILE A 13 -11.52 -36.50 -4.28
N GLY A 14 -12.37 -37.42 -4.69
CA GLY A 14 -11.87 -38.61 -5.37
C GLY A 14 -12.90 -39.69 -5.61
N HIS A 15 -12.43 -40.82 -6.12
CA HIS A 15 -13.30 -41.95 -6.44
C HIS A 15 -13.81 -42.70 -5.23
N ARG A 16 -15.01 -43.26 -5.39
CA ARG A 16 -15.62 -44.10 -4.36
C ARG A 16 -14.97 -45.48 -4.22
N VAL A 17 -14.36 -45.99 -5.30
CA VAL A 17 -13.74 -47.33 -5.35
C VAL A 17 -12.23 -47.21 -5.46
N ILE A 18 -11.52 -47.66 -4.42
CA ILE A 18 -10.06 -47.86 -4.43
C ILE A 18 -9.81 -49.36 -4.26
N SER A 19 -9.02 -49.96 -5.16
CA SER A 19 -8.70 -51.39 -5.08
C SER A 19 -8.10 -51.74 -3.71
N PRO A 20 -8.56 -52.80 -3.02
CA PRO A 20 -8.03 -53.22 -1.72
C PRO A 20 -6.51 -53.42 -1.72
N LYS A 21 -5.94 -53.88 -2.85
CA LYS A 21 -4.49 -54.08 -3.02
C LYS A 21 -3.70 -52.76 -2.95
N ASN A 22 -4.28 -51.66 -3.42
CA ASN A 22 -3.59 -50.36 -3.53
C ASN A 22 -3.97 -49.38 -2.41
N ARG A 23 -5.06 -49.66 -1.66
CA ARG A 23 -5.58 -48.77 -0.60
C ARG A 23 -4.53 -48.35 0.41
N ALA A 24 -3.69 -49.27 0.88
CA ALA A 24 -2.62 -48.97 1.84
C ALA A 24 -1.52 -48.08 1.23
N ALA A 25 -1.20 -48.25 -0.05
CA ALA A 25 -0.22 -47.41 -0.73
C ALA A 25 -0.75 -46.01 -1.02
N VAL A 26 -2.03 -45.89 -1.42
CA VAL A 26 -2.73 -44.61 -1.57
C VAL A 26 -2.77 -43.87 -0.23
N ALA A 27 -3.13 -44.54 0.87
CA ALA A 27 -3.16 -43.94 2.21
C ALA A 27 -1.79 -43.38 2.63
N ARG A 28 -0.70 -44.12 2.36
CA ARG A 28 0.67 -43.61 2.60
C ARG A 28 0.99 -42.37 1.77
N SER A 29 0.61 -42.34 0.48
CA SER A 29 0.84 -41.17 -0.36
C SER A 29 0.05 -39.95 0.11
N VAL A 30 -1.20 -40.13 0.51
CA VAL A 30 -2.02 -39.06 1.09
C VAL A 30 -1.39 -38.54 2.38
N GLY A 31 -0.99 -39.44 3.28
CA GLY A 31 -0.33 -39.07 4.53
C GLY A 31 0.97 -38.29 4.30
N HIS A 32 1.78 -38.71 3.33
CA HIS A 32 3.01 -38.01 2.94
C HIS A 32 2.75 -36.59 2.43
N ILE A 33 1.76 -36.43 1.54
CA ILE A 33 1.35 -35.13 1.03
C ILE A 33 0.86 -34.20 2.14
N LEU A 34 -0.03 -34.70 3.02
CA LEU A 34 -0.57 -33.90 4.13
C LEU A 34 0.52 -33.55 5.14
N ALA A 35 1.45 -34.47 5.44
CA ALA A 35 2.60 -34.18 6.29
C ALA A 35 3.51 -33.11 5.67
N GLY A 36 3.75 -33.16 4.35
CA GLY A 36 4.50 -32.12 3.63
C GLY A 36 3.83 -30.75 3.73
N ILE A 37 2.51 -30.69 3.52
CA ILE A 37 1.73 -29.46 3.67
C ILE A 37 1.84 -28.93 5.10
N ALA A 38 1.67 -29.79 6.12
CA ALA A 38 1.77 -29.40 7.51
C ALA A 38 3.17 -28.90 7.89
N GLY A 39 4.23 -29.58 7.44
CA GLY A 39 5.61 -29.19 7.67
C GLY A 39 5.94 -27.81 7.10
N SER A 40 5.47 -27.51 5.88
CA SER A 40 5.63 -26.17 5.30
C SER A 40 4.75 -25.12 5.96
N ALA A 41 3.55 -25.48 6.41
CA ALA A 41 2.64 -24.58 7.11
C ALA A 41 3.12 -24.22 8.53
N ALA A 42 3.92 -25.07 9.17
CA ALA A 42 4.48 -24.84 10.50
C ALA A 42 5.34 -23.56 10.61
N ARG A 43 5.76 -22.97 9.48
CA ARG A 43 6.43 -21.66 9.43
C ARG A 43 5.55 -20.49 9.92
N LEU A 44 4.23 -20.67 9.92
CA LEU A 44 3.25 -19.70 10.44
C LEU A 44 2.66 -20.22 11.75
N GLU A 45 3.12 -19.64 12.86
CA GLU A 45 2.69 -20.01 14.20
C GLU A 45 1.20 -19.70 14.40
N GLY A 46 0.44 -20.68 14.90
CA GLY A 46 -1.00 -20.54 15.15
C GLY A 46 -1.90 -20.74 13.92
N LEU A 47 -1.35 -21.04 12.74
CA LEU A 47 -2.14 -21.42 11.57
C LEU A 47 -2.79 -22.79 11.78
N GLU A 48 -4.12 -22.85 11.75
CA GLU A 48 -4.85 -24.11 11.81
C GLU A 48 -4.93 -24.76 10.43
N LEU A 49 -4.86 -26.09 10.40
CA LEU A 49 -5.02 -26.88 9.19
C LEU A 49 -6.34 -27.63 9.22
N ALA A 50 -7.04 -27.66 8.09
CA ALA A 50 -8.33 -28.33 7.99
C ALA A 50 -8.49 -29.12 6.71
N VAL A 51 -9.08 -30.30 6.81
CA VAL A 51 -9.63 -31.01 5.64
C VAL A 51 -11.10 -30.61 5.48
N ILE A 52 -11.48 -30.23 4.27
CA ILE A 52 -12.87 -29.95 3.89
C ILE A 52 -13.33 -31.02 2.90
N SER A 53 -14.43 -31.71 3.23
CA SER A 53 -14.79 -32.94 2.52
C SER A 53 -16.31 -33.17 2.47
N PRO A 54 -16.85 -33.70 1.35
CA PRO A 54 -18.19 -34.28 1.31
C PRO A 54 -18.33 -35.59 2.07
N LEU A 55 -17.22 -36.16 2.54
CA LEU A 55 -17.15 -37.46 3.23
C LEU A 55 -17.78 -38.60 2.40
N ALA A 56 -17.75 -38.48 1.08
CA ALA A 56 -18.20 -39.54 0.19
C ALA A 56 -17.42 -40.82 0.47
N GLN A 57 -18.09 -41.96 0.38
CA GLN A 57 -17.45 -43.25 0.58
C GLN A 57 -16.19 -43.38 -0.30
N GLY A 58 -15.09 -43.92 0.25
CA GLY A 58 -13.85 -44.15 -0.50
C GLY A 58 -12.79 -43.08 -0.28
N ALA A 59 -12.40 -42.38 -1.35
CA ALA A 59 -11.30 -41.41 -1.35
C ALA A 59 -11.48 -40.27 -0.34
N ASP A 60 -12.67 -39.65 -0.31
CA ASP A 60 -12.93 -38.47 0.53
C ASP A 60 -12.77 -38.80 2.02
N GLN A 61 -13.24 -39.97 2.44
CA GLN A 61 -13.08 -40.48 3.81
C GLN A 61 -11.62 -40.83 4.11
N LEU A 62 -10.90 -41.44 3.17
CA LEU A 62 -9.48 -41.78 3.34
C LEU A 62 -8.64 -40.52 3.55
N ILE A 63 -8.88 -39.46 2.77
CA ILE A 63 -8.18 -38.17 2.94
C ILE A 63 -8.58 -37.50 4.25
N ALA A 64 -9.87 -37.52 4.63
CA ALA A 64 -10.33 -36.98 5.90
C ALA A 64 -9.69 -37.68 7.11
N SER A 65 -9.63 -39.02 7.11
CA SER A 65 -8.96 -39.79 8.16
C SER A 65 -7.47 -39.51 8.23
N ALA A 66 -6.77 -39.48 7.09
CA ALA A 66 -5.35 -39.16 7.04
C ALA A 66 -5.05 -37.74 7.55
N GLY A 67 -5.94 -36.77 7.26
CA GLY A 67 -5.84 -35.42 7.81
C GLY A 67 -5.95 -35.39 9.34
N LEU A 68 -6.94 -36.09 9.90
CA LEU A 68 -7.11 -36.19 11.35
C LEU A 68 -5.89 -36.82 12.04
N GLU A 69 -5.29 -37.85 11.44
CA GLU A 69 -4.05 -38.47 11.92
C GLU A 69 -2.85 -37.50 11.92
N GLN A 70 -2.82 -36.56 10.98
CA GLN A 70 -1.81 -35.49 10.89
C GLN A 70 -2.17 -34.24 11.72
N GLY A 71 -3.24 -34.29 12.53
CA GLY A 71 -3.66 -33.18 13.40
C GLY A 71 -4.51 -32.10 12.72
N TYR A 72 -5.01 -32.34 11.51
CA TYR A 72 -5.94 -31.41 10.85
C TYR A 72 -7.30 -31.46 11.55
N ARG A 73 -8.01 -30.33 11.57
CA ARG A 73 -9.45 -30.30 11.85
C ARG A 73 -10.25 -30.78 10.65
N LEU A 74 -11.50 -31.16 10.87
CA LEU A 74 -12.40 -31.62 9.81
C LEU A 74 -13.59 -30.67 9.66
N GLN A 75 -13.93 -30.35 8.40
CA GLN A 75 -15.13 -29.63 8.00
C GLN A 75 -15.90 -30.49 6.99
N ALA A 76 -17.20 -30.69 7.21
CA ALA A 76 -18.04 -31.47 6.31
C ALA A 76 -19.01 -30.59 5.53
N ILE A 77 -19.14 -30.83 4.21
CA ILE A 77 -20.18 -30.23 3.38
C ILE A 77 -20.92 -31.37 2.68
N LEU A 78 -22.12 -31.69 3.13
CA LEU A 78 -22.91 -32.78 2.56
C LEU A 78 -23.73 -32.27 1.36
N PRO A 79 -23.88 -33.08 0.28
CA PRO A 79 -24.62 -32.68 -0.91
C PRO A 79 -26.13 -32.54 -0.68
N ALA A 80 -26.65 -33.19 0.36
CA ALA A 80 -28.05 -33.20 0.76
C ALA A 80 -28.17 -33.42 2.28
N ALA A 81 -29.40 -33.54 2.77
CA ALA A 81 -29.67 -33.93 4.15
C ALA A 81 -28.99 -35.27 4.51
N GLN A 82 -28.43 -35.38 5.72
CA GLN A 82 -27.65 -36.57 6.14
C GLN A 82 -28.41 -37.88 5.87
N ALA A 83 -29.70 -37.94 6.24
CA ALA A 83 -30.52 -39.14 6.11
C ALA A 83 -30.73 -39.60 4.65
N ASP A 84 -30.72 -38.67 3.69
CA ASP A 84 -30.84 -39.01 2.27
C ASP A 84 -29.48 -39.33 1.65
N TYR A 85 -28.43 -38.69 2.14
CA TYR A 85 -27.08 -38.94 1.66
C TYR A 85 -26.56 -40.33 2.06
N GLU A 86 -26.84 -40.78 3.29
CA GLU A 86 -26.49 -42.14 3.76
C GLU A 86 -27.05 -43.24 2.85
N LYS A 87 -28.23 -43.05 2.25
CA LYS A 87 -28.85 -44.02 1.32
C LYS A 87 -28.06 -44.21 0.02
N THR A 88 -27.09 -43.35 -0.27
CA THR A 88 -26.27 -43.44 -1.48
C THR A 88 -25.04 -44.34 -1.32
N PHE A 89 -24.75 -44.84 -0.13
CA PHE A 89 -23.56 -45.63 0.23
C PHE A 89 -23.81 -47.11 -0.07
N ASN A 90 -22.89 -47.75 -0.80
CA ASN A 90 -23.14 -49.05 -1.41
C ASN A 90 -21.89 -49.88 -1.78
N LEU A 91 -20.72 -49.59 -1.22
CA LEU A 91 -19.47 -50.26 -1.63
C LEU A 91 -18.89 -51.19 -0.55
N GLY A 92 -19.68 -52.15 -0.08
CA GLY A 92 -19.32 -53.00 1.07
C GLY A 92 -20.47 -53.23 2.04
N ASP A 93 -20.14 -53.53 3.29
CA ASP A 93 -21.12 -53.70 4.36
C ASP A 93 -21.71 -52.34 4.74
N PHE A 94 -23.03 -52.21 4.56
CA PHE A 94 -23.75 -50.96 4.72
C PHE A 94 -23.63 -50.39 6.14
N ASP A 95 -23.60 -51.26 7.17
CA ASP A 95 -23.53 -50.82 8.56
C ASP A 95 -22.12 -50.32 8.91
N GLU A 96 -21.06 -50.96 8.40
CA GLU A 96 -19.67 -50.53 8.60
C GLU A 96 -19.37 -49.19 7.92
N GLU A 97 -19.92 -48.97 6.72
CA GLU A 97 -19.72 -47.73 5.96
C GLU A 97 -20.40 -46.52 6.59
N ILE A 98 -21.64 -46.71 7.04
CA ILE A 98 -22.38 -45.67 7.73
C ILE A 98 -21.72 -45.37 9.08
N ALA A 99 -21.23 -46.39 9.79
CA ALA A 99 -20.49 -46.19 11.03
C ALA A 99 -19.23 -45.34 10.80
N ALA A 100 -18.45 -45.63 9.75
CA ALA A 100 -17.26 -44.84 9.40
C ALA A 100 -17.60 -43.40 8.99
N PHE A 101 -18.64 -43.22 8.18
CA PHE A 101 -19.13 -41.90 7.77
C PHE A 101 -19.60 -41.06 8.97
N ARG A 102 -20.44 -41.64 9.84
CA ARG A 102 -20.97 -40.95 11.02
C ARG A 102 -19.86 -40.58 12.00
N ALA A 103 -18.87 -41.45 12.21
CA ALA A 103 -17.72 -41.15 13.04
C ALA A 103 -16.93 -39.92 12.54
N LEU A 104 -16.69 -39.84 11.22
CA LEU A 104 -16.05 -38.66 10.62
C LEU A 104 -16.94 -37.42 10.68
N LEU A 105 -18.24 -37.57 10.45
CA LEU A 105 -19.19 -36.46 10.53
C LEU A 105 -19.28 -35.89 11.96
N ASP A 106 -19.23 -36.73 12.98
CA ASP A 106 -19.19 -36.29 14.38
C ASP A 106 -17.89 -35.56 14.70
N LYS A 107 -16.75 -36.01 14.16
CA LYS A 107 -15.49 -35.26 14.24
C LYS A 107 -15.57 -33.92 13.54
N ALA A 108 -16.24 -33.83 12.39
CA ALA A 108 -16.46 -32.56 11.70
C ALA A 108 -17.34 -31.60 12.54
N ARG A 109 -18.41 -32.11 13.14
CA ARG A 109 -19.31 -31.35 14.04
C ARG A 109 -18.61 -30.86 15.30
N GLN A 110 -17.69 -31.65 15.85
CA GLN A 110 -16.84 -31.24 16.97
C GLN A 110 -15.72 -30.27 16.57
N GLY A 111 -15.37 -30.23 15.28
CA GLY A 111 -14.35 -29.37 14.69
C GLY A 111 -14.92 -28.09 14.09
N LEU A 112 -14.83 -27.97 12.76
CA LEU A 112 -15.20 -26.76 12.01
C LEU A 112 -16.65 -26.75 11.51
N GLY A 113 -17.45 -27.74 11.92
CA GLY A 113 -18.86 -27.85 11.59
C GLY A 113 -19.16 -28.72 10.38
N ALA A 114 -20.44 -29.07 10.25
CA ALA A 114 -21.00 -29.80 9.12
C ALA A 114 -22.14 -28.98 8.51
N THR A 115 -22.14 -28.82 7.18
CA THR A 115 -23.18 -28.10 6.44
C THR A 115 -23.91 -29.05 5.51
N GLU A 116 -25.24 -29.07 5.57
CA GLU A 116 -26.09 -29.84 4.66
C GLU A 116 -26.60 -28.91 3.55
N LEU A 117 -26.28 -29.21 2.29
CA LEU A 117 -26.78 -28.45 1.14
C LEU A 117 -28.20 -28.91 0.79
N PRO A 118 -29.02 -28.05 0.15
CA PRO A 118 -30.40 -28.40 -0.23
C PRO A 118 -30.46 -29.21 -1.54
N GLY A 119 -29.55 -30.17 -1.74
CA GLY A 119 -29.53 -31.00 -2.94
C GLY A 119 -30.58 -32.10 -2.93
N ASP A 120 -31.12 -32.42 -4.11
CA ASP A 120 -32.09 -33.50 -4.31
C ASP A 120 -31.38 -34.77 -4.81
N LEU A 121 -31.53 -35.88 -4.08
CA LEU A 121 -30.89 -37.18 -4.40
C LEU A 121 -31.87 -38.23 -4.95
N SER A 122 -33.12 -37.84 -5.21
CA SER A 122 -34.22 -38.77 -5.49
C SER A 122 -34.18 -39.44 -6.88
N HIS A 123 -33.54 -38.82 -7.87
CA HIS A 123 -33.32 -39.39 -9.22
C HIS A 123 -31.97 -38.94 -9.81
N GLU A 124 -31.46 -39.69 -10.78
CA GLU A 124 -30.05 -39.68 -11.23
C GLU A 124 -29.54 -38.27 -11.63
N ASP A 125 -30.25 -37.56 -12.51
CA ASP A 125 -29.85 -36.22 -12.94
C ASP A 125 -29.84 -35.18 -11.80
N ALA A 126 -30.76 -35.31 -10.83
CA ALA A 126 -30.82 -34.41 -9.69
C ALA A 126 -29.67 -34.67 -8.72
N ARG A 127 -29.35 -35.95 -8.50
CA ARG A 127 -28.24 -36.42 -7.69
C ARG A 127 -26.90 -35.93 -8.24
N ASP A 128 -26.70 -36.02 -9.55
CA ASP A 128 -25.47 -35.55 -10.20
C ASP A 128 -25.28 -34.03 -10.05
N ARG A 129 -26.36 -33.25 -10.16
CA ARG A 129 -26.33 -31.81 -9.87
C ARG A 129 -26.01 -31.52 -8.41
N ALA A 130 -26.57 -32.27 -7.48
CA ALA A 130 -26.30 -32.11 -6.05
C ALA A 130 -24.84 -32.40 -5.70
N PHE A 131 -24.26 -33.46 -6.28
CA PHE A 131 -22.84 -33.79 -6.11
C PHE A 131 -21.90 -32.74 -6.72
N LEU A 132 -22.19 -32.28 -7.94
CA LEU A 132 -21.41 -31.21 -8.57
C LEU A 132 -21.50 -29.89 -7.80
N GLY A 133 -22.70 -29.52 -7.33
CA GLY A 133 -22.90 -28.33 -6.49
C GLY A 133 -22.16 -28.42 -5.16
N CYS A 134 -22.11 -29.61 -4.56
CA CYS A 134 -21.32 -29.87 -3.36
C CYS A 134 -19.81 -29.75 -3.62
N ALA A 135 -19.31 -30.34 -4.70
CA ALA A 135 -17.91 -30.23 -5.09
C ALA A 135 -17.50 -28.77 -5.36
N ASP A 136 -18.33 -27.99 -6.05
CA ASP A 136 -18.09 -26.54 -6.25
C ASP A 136 -18.07 -25.78 -4.91
N ALA A 137 -19.00 -26.09 -4.01
CA ALA A 137 -19.05 -25.49 -2.67
C ALA A 137 -17.83 -25.81 -1.79
N VAL A 138 -17.23 -26.99 -1.96
CA VAL A 138 -15.97 -27.40 -1.31
C VAL A 138 -14.78 -26.69 -1.95
N ILE A 139 -14.68 -26.71 -3.28
CA ILE A 139 -13.58 -26.09 -4.05
C ILE A 139 -13.48 -24.59 -3.77
N ARG A 140 -14.61 -23.87 -3.76
CA ARG A 140 -14.63 -22.42 -3.47
C ARG A 140 -14.22 -22.05 -2.05
N ARG A 141 -14.19 -23.02 -1.13
CA ARG A 141 -13.84 -22.82 0.28
C ARG A 141 -12.48 -23.41 0.63
N CYS A 142 -11.74 -23.97 -0.33
CA CYS A 142 -10.44 -24.57 -0.09
C CYS A 142 -9.30 -23.73 -0.67
N ASP A 143 -8.09 -24.03 -0.23
CA ASP A 143 -6.85 -23.40 -0.67
C ASP A 143 -5.97 -24.36 -1.49
N ILE A 144 -6.09 -25.66 -1.20
CA ILE A 144 -5.39 -26.76 -1.88
C ILE A 144 -6.41 -27.86 -2.13
N VAL A 145 -6.31 -28.56 -3.27
CA VAL A 145 -7.13 -29.74 -3.56
C VAL A 145 -6.26 -30.99 -3.59
N VAL A 146 -6.63 -32.03 -2.85
CA VAL A 146 -6.05 -33.37 -2.94
C VAL A 146 -7.07 -34.28 -3.60
N ALA A 147 -6.69 -34.86 -4.74
CA ALA A 147 -7.52 -35.71 -5.56
C ALA A 147 -6.98 -37.14 -5.66
N ILE A 148 -7.82 -38.13 -5.37
CA ILE A 148 -7.53 -39.53 -5.73
C ILE A 148 -8.29 -39.83 -7.03
N LEU A 149 -7.58 -39.75 -8.15
CA LEU A 149 -8.15 -39.74 -9.51
C LEU A 149 -7.19 -40.44 -10.48
N SER A 150 -7.68 -41.43 -11.22
CA SER A 150 -6.88 -42.12 -12.24
C SER A 150 -6.91 -41.38 -13.58
N ALA A 151 -5.85 -41.53 -14.38
CA ALA A 151 -5.71 -40.81 -15.65
C ALA A 151 -6.87 -41.07 -16.64
N ASP A 152 -7.38 -42.30 -16.70
CA ASP A 152 -8.53 -42.71 -17.54
C ASP A 152 -9.87 -42.09 -17.09
N ARG A 153 -9.91 -41.52 -15.89
CA ARG A 153 -11.09 -40.87 -15.29
C ARG A 153 -11.00 -39.36 -15.30
N TRP A 154 -10.01 -38.78 -15.97
CA TRP A 154 -9.89 -37.33 -16.10
C TRP A 154 -11.15 -36.67 -16.69
N GLU A 155 -11.84 -37.35 -17.63
CA GLU A 155 -13.11 -36.87 -18.21
C GLU A 155 -14.37 -37.17 -17.39
N SER A 156 -14.23 -37.78 -16.21
CA SER A 156 -15.35 -38.05 -15.31
C SER A 156 -15.85 -36.78 -14.60
N GLN A 157 -16.96 -36.87 -13.86
CA GLN A 157 -17.46 -35.77 -13.03
C GLN A 157 -16.43 -35.32 -11.97
N THR A 158 -15.73 -36.26 -11.31
CA THR A 158 -14.64 -35.95 -10.38
C THR A 158 -13.49 -35.26 -11.11
N GLY A 159 -13.19 -35.69 -12.34
CA GLY A 159 -12.18 -35.06 -13.18
C GLY A 159 -12.57 -33.67 -13.66
N LYS A 160 -13.87 -33.40 -13.89
CA LYS A 160 -14.40 -32.06 -14.11
C LYS A 160 -14.13 -31.16 -12.89
N SER A 161 -14.45 -31.60 -11.68
CA SER A 161 -14.15 -30.83 -10.45
C SER A 161 -12.66 -30.56 -10.28
N ALA A 162 -11.79 -31.52 -10.61
CA ALA A 162 -10.35 -31.34 -10.62
C ALA A 162 -9.90 -30.26 -11.63
N ARG A 163 -10.45 -30.28 -12.86
CA ARG A 163 -10.18 -29.23 -13.86
C ARG A 163 -10.70 -27.86 -13.44
N ASP A 164 -11.88 -27.80 -12.85
CA ASP A 164 -12.47 -26.55 -12.36
C ASP A 164 -11.60 -25.93 -11.27
N ALA A 165 -11.01 -26.74 -10.38
CA ALA A 165 -10.05 -26.27 -9.39
C ALA A 165 -8.79 -25.65 -10.02
N VAL A 166 -8.20 -26.31 -11.03
CA VAL A 166 -7.04 -25.76 -11.78
C VAL A 166 -7.43 -24.49 -12.53
N ALA A 167 -8.62 -24.47 -13.14
CA ALA A 167 -9.16 -23.30 -13.83
C ALA A 167 -9.39 -22.13 -12.88
N LEU A 168 -9.71 -22.37 -11.61
CA LEU A 168 -9.79 -21.35 -10.55
C LEU A 168 -8.42 -20.93 -9.99
N GLY A 169 -7.34 -21.59 -10.41
CA GLY A 169 -5.98 -21.28 -9.97
C GLY A 169 -5.60 -21.90 -8.63
N LEU A 170 -6.30 -22.97 -8.22
CA LEU A 170 -5.96 -23.74 -7.04
C LEU A 170 -4.89 -24.80 -7.39
N PRO A 171 -3.89 -25.03 -6.51
CA PRO A 171 -3.00 -26.16 -6.65
C PRO A 171 -3.75 -27.47 -6.41
N LEU A 172 -3.62 -28.39 -7.35
CA LEU A 172 -4.28 -29.69 -7.33
C LEU A 172 -3.23 -30.81 -7.25
N LEU A 173 -3.23 -31.56 -6.16
CA LEU A 173 -2.37 -32.72 -5.96
C LEU A 173 -3.15 -33.99 -6.31
N VAL A 174 -2.74 -34.68 -7.38
CA VAL A 174 -3.40 -35.87 -7.91
C VAL A 174 -2.60 -37.13 -7.55
N ILE A 175 -3.26 -38.09 -6.93
CA ILE A 175 -2.76 -39.44 -6.67
C ILE A 175 -3.52 -40.41 -7.58
N ASP A 176 -2.84 -41.03 -8.53
CA ASP A 176 -3.43 -42.11 -9.32
C ASP A 176 -3.39 -43.41 -8.50
N PRO A 177 -4.54 -44.05 -8.21
CA PRO A 177 -4.60 -45.31 -7.47
C PRO A 177 -3.79 -46.46 -8.09
N ALA A 178 -3.51 -46.43 -9.39
CA ALA A 178 -2.71 -47.43 -10.08
C ALA A 178 -1.20 -47.26 -9.82
N ILE A 179 -0.75 -46.03 -9.58
CA ILE A 179 0.66 -45.67 -9.33
C ILE A 179 0.78 -44.69 -8.14
N PRO A 180 0.33 -45.08 -6.93
CA PRO A 180 0.21 -44.17 -5.80
C PRO A 180 1.54 -43.58 -5.31
N GLY A 181 2.70 -44.13 -5.73
CA GLY A 181 4.01 -43.59 -5.40
C GLY A 181 4.49 -42.43 -6.28
N GLN A 182 3.69 -41.99 -7.27
CA GLN A 182 4.06 -40.92 -8.20
C GLN A 182 2.98 -39.83 -8.28
N PRO A 183 2.70 -39.11 -7.17
CA PRO A 183 1.72 -38.04 -7.19
C PRO A 183 2.16 -36.87 -8.08
N LEU A 184 1.20 -36.19 -8.68
CA LEU A 184 1.41 -35.05 -9.57
C LEU A 184 0.79 -33.78 -8.98
N LEU A 185 1.49 -32.66 -9.10
CA LEU A 185 0.98 -31.32 -8.81
C LEU A 185 0.57 -30.65 -10.11
N HIS A 186 -0.73 -30.39 -10.25
CA HIS A 186 -1.34 -29.66 -11.34
C HIS A 186 -1.55 -28.19 -10.93
N SER A 187 -1.17 -27.29 -11.83
CA SER A 187 -1.38 -25.84 -11.70
C SER A 187 -1.71 -25.23 -13.06
N ARG A 188 -2.08 -23.94 -13.09
CA ARG A 188 -2.24 -23.20 -14.35
C ARG A 188 -0.94 -23.11 -15.17
N HIS A 189 0.20 -23.30 -14.53
CA HIS A 189 1.53 -23.18 -15.15
C HIS A 189 2.07 -24.52 -15.68
N GLY A 190 1.36 -25.62 -15.45
CA GLY A 190 1.75 -26.96 -15.90
C GLY A 190 1.59 -28.02 -14.81
N ILE A 191 2.07 -29.22 -15.15
CA ILE A 191 2.03 -30.42 -14.31
C ILE A 191 3.47 -30.80 -13.96
N VAL A 192 3.74 -31.00 -12.68
CA VAL A 192 5.06 -31.42 -12.18
C VAL A 192 4.92 -32.57 -11.17
N PRO A 193 5.96 -33.39 -10.93
CA PRO A 193 5.95 -34.35 -9.84
C PRO A 193 5.77 -33.66 -8.48
N ALA A 194 4.88 -34.19 -7.63
CA ALA A 194 4.64 -33.67 -6.29
C ALA A 194 5.73 -34.16 -5.31
N SER A 195 6.97 -33.74 -5.55
CA SER A 195 8.10 -33.92 -4.63
C SER A 195 7.95 -33.05 -3.38
N ASP A 196 8.68 -33.38 -2.31
CA ASP A 196 8.67 -32.60 -1.05
C ASP A 196 8.99 -31.13 -1.30
N GLN A 197 9.97 -30.85 -2.17
CA GLN A 197 10.33 -29.48 -2.55
C GLN A 197 9.20 -28.79 -3.30
N ALA A 198 8.55 -29.46 -4.27
CA ALA A 198 7.44 -28.88 -5.02
C ALA A 198 6.22 -28.58 -4.14
N ILE A 199 5.94 -29.44 -3.15
CA ILE A 199 4.90 -29.20 -2.15
C ILE A 199 5.29 -28.00 -1.28
N ALA A 200 6.54 -27.93 -0.82
CA ALA A 200 7.03 -26.83 0.00
C ALA A 200 6.99 -25.48 -0.73
N ASP A 201 7.40 -25.44 -1.99
CA ASP A 201 7.36 -24.23 -2.83
C ASP A 201 5.92 -23.78 -3.08
N MET A 202 5.02 -24.72 -3.37
CA MET A 202 3.59 -24.46 -3.58
C MET A 202 2.92 -23.90 -2.32
N VAL A 203 3.15 -24.54 -1.16
CA VAL A 203 2.60 -24.08 0.12
C VAL A 203 3.22 -22.75 0.51
N GLY A 204 4.53 -22.56 0.29
CA GLY A 204 5.22 -21.30 0.53
C GLY A 204 4.58 -20.14 -0.25
N ALA A 205 4.43 -20.29 -1.57
CA ALA A 205 3.79 -19.27 -2.41
C ALA A 205 2.32 -19.01 -2.01
N LEU A 206 1.58 -20.07 -1.64
CA LEU A 206 0.19 -19.95 -1.20
C LEU A 206 0.07 -19.17 0.12
N LEU A 207 0.94 -19.49 1.08
CA LEU A 207 0.97 -18.82 2.38
C LEU A 207 1.45 -17.38 2.25
N ASP A 208 2.43 -17.08 1.39
CA ASP A 208 2.86 -15.70 1.12
C ASP A 208 1.73 -14.86 0.53
N ARG A 209 0.89 -15.48 -0.33
CA ARG A 209 -0.30 -14.84 -0.92
C ARG A 209 -1.42 -14.64 0.11
N ARG A 210 -1.63 -15.61 1.01
CA ARG A 210 -2.80 -15.66 1.90
C ARG A 210 -2.57 -15.07 3.29
N PHE A 211 -1.33 -15.14 3.77
CA PHE A 211 -0.89 -14.71 5.10
C PHE A 211 0.46 -13.96 4.96
N PRO A 212 0.49 -12.79 4.31
CA PRO A 212 1.72 -12.07 4.07
C PRO A 212 2.39 -11.65 5.39
N ASN A 213 3.72 -11.72 5.45
CA ASN A 213 4.48 -11.18 6.59
C ASN A 213 4.51 -9.64 6.51
N ASP A 214 3.44 -9.02 6.99
CA ASP A 214 3.22 -7.57 6.88
C ASP A 214 4.30 -6.76 7.61
N ILE A 215 4.87 -7.28 8.71
CA ILE A 215 6.00 -6.63 9.39
C ILE A 215 7.24 -6.60 8.49
N ALA A 216 7.60 -7.71 7.85
CA ALA A 216 8.75 -7.76 6.95
C ALA A 216 8.54 -6.86 5.72
N ARG A 217 7.33 -6.88 5.14
CA ARG A 217 6.96 -6.00 4.02
C ARG A 217 6.98 -4.52 4.44
N ALA A 218 6.53 -4.19 5.65
CA ALA A 218 6.54 -2.84 6.19
C ALA A 218 7.97 -2.36 6.46
N LYS A 219 8.87 -3.21 6.96
CA LYS A 219 10.30 -2.89 7.09
C LYS A 219 10.93 -2.60 5.73
N ALA A 220 10.64 -3.40 4.71
CA ALA A 220 11.10 -3.15 3.35
C ALA A 220 10.54 -1.82 2.80
N ALA A 221 9.26 -1.51 3.07
CA ALA A 221 8.65 -0.25 2.67
C ALA A 221 9.26 0.96 3.39
N LEU A 222 9.52 0.87 4.70
CA LEU A 222 10.23 1.89 5.47
C LEU A 222 11.66 2.13 4.95
N ALA A 223 12.37 1.05 4.58
CA ALA A 223 13.72 1.15 4.02
C ALA A 223 13.70 1.90 2.68
N ALA A 224 12.72 1.60 1.83
CA ALA A 224 12.46 2.21 0.54
C ALA A 224 12.01 3.69 0.61
N GLY A 225 11.61 4.19 1.79
CA GLY A 225 10.96 5.51 1.89
C GLY A 225 9.47 5.49 1.54
N ASP A 226 8.89 4.32 1.29
CA ASP A 226 7.44 4.13 1.13
C ASP A 226 6.76 3.96 2.49
N PHE A 227 6.77 5.05 3.27
CA PHE A 227 6.17 5.07 4.60
C PHE A 227 4.66 4.79 4.57
N LEU A 228 4.00 5.06 3.44
CA LEU A 228 2.56 4.94 3.30
C LEU A 228 2.16 3.47 3.26
N THR A 229 2.79 2.69 2.39
CA THR A 229 2.60 1.25 2.34
C THR A 229 2.98 0.59 3.67
N ALA A 230 4.03 1.08 4.35
CA ALA A 230 4.37 0.57 5.68
C ALA A 230 3.23 0.78 6.70
N LEU A 231 2.65 1.98 6.74
CA LEU A 231 1.51 2.29 7.62
C LEU A 231 0.30 1.41 7.31
N ASP A 232 0.01 1.20 6.03
CA ASP A 232 -1.13 0.39 5.60
C ASP A 232 -0.98 -1.06 6.05
N LEU A 233 0.22 -1.64 5.89
CA LEU A 233 0.53 -3.00 6.34
C LEU A 233 0.42 -3.13 7.86
N LEU A 234 0.96 -2.16 8.60
CA LEU A 234 1.04 -2.24 10.07
C LEU A 234 -0.29 -1.97 10.78
N ARG A 235 -1.15 -1.09 10.23
CA ARG A 235 -2.47 -0.79 10.81
C ARG A 235 -3.44 -1.96 10.70
N HIS A 236 -3.33 -2.76 9.65
CA HIS A 236 -4.19 -3.91 9.41
C HIS A 236 -3.59 -5.21 9.98
N ALA A 237 -2.33 -5.18 10.42
CA ALA A 237 -1.70 -6.33 11.05
C ALA A 237 -2.40 -6.63 12.39
N PRO A 238 -2.88 -7.88 12.60
CA PRO A 238 -3.57 -8.25 13.82
C PRO A 238 -2.67 -8.09 15.04
N ASP A 239 -3.30 -7.90 16.20
CA ASP A 239 -2.62 -7.90 17.49
C ASP A 239 -2.02 -9.27 17.79
N ASP A 240 -0.68 -9.37 17.79
CA ASP A 240 0.03 -10.61 18.11
C ASP A 240 0.05 -10.83 19.64
N PRO A 241 -0.38 -11.99 20.18
CA PRO A 241 -0.31 -12.29 21.61
C PRO A 241 1.10 -12.15 22.20
N ASP A 242 2.15 -12.39 21.41
CA ASP A 242 3.54 -12.21 21.80
C ASP A 242 3.88 -10.72 22.01
N VAL A 243 4.34 -10.39 23.22
CA VAL A 243 4.66 -9.00 23.62
C VAL A 243 5.74 -8.38 22.74
N ARG A 244 6.73 -9.16 22.32
CA ARG A 244 7.85 -8.66 21.50
C ARG A 244 7.38 -8.36 20.08
N ARG A 245 6.61 -9.24 19.46
CA ARG A 245 6.07 -9.02 18.10
C ARG A 245 5.08 -7.85 18.09
N ARG A 246 4.23 -7.74 19.11
CA ARG A 246 3.33 -6.61 19.29
C ARG A 246 4.09 -5.29 19.42
N ALA A 247 5.08 -5.24 20.31
CA ALA A 247 5.92 -4.06 20.52
C ALA A 247 6.69 -3.68 19.24
N GLU A 248 7.20 -4.66 18.49
CA GLU A 248 7.87 -4.41 17.21
C GLU A 248 6.92 -3.81 16.16
N ARG A 249 5.71 -4.36 16.00
CA ARG A 249 4.70 -3.80 15.09
C ARG A 249 4.35 -2.36 15.49
N ASP A 250 4.05 -2.12 16.75
CA ASP A 250 3.64 -0.80 17.24
C ASP A 250 4.79 0.22 17.15
N TYR A 251 6.03 -0.21 17.42
CA TYR A 251 7.23 0.59 17.17
C TYR A 251 7.32 1.01 15.71
N LEU A 252 7.18 0.08 14.77
CA LEU A 252 7.26 0.37 13.34
C LEU A 252 6.10 1.28 12.89
N LEU A 253 4.92 1.15 13.49
CA LEU A 253 3.75 1.97 13.18
C LEU A 253 3.99 3.43 13.56
N VAL A 254 4.46 3.67 14.79
CA VAL A 254 4.82 5.01 15.26
C VAL A 254 5.98 5.58 14.45
N LEU A 255 7.01 4.77 14.16
CA LEU A 255 8.14 5.18 13.34
C LEU A 255 7.70 5.59 11.94
N ALA A 256 6.78 4.85 11.31
CA ALA A 256 6.25 5.16 9.99
C ALA A 256 5.41 6.45 10.00
N LEU A 257 4.61 6.70 11.06
CA LEU A 257 3.87 7.96 11.22
C LEU A 257 4.81 9.16 11.33
N ALA A 258 5.84 9.05 12.17
CA ALA A 258 6.84 10.10 12.33
C ALA A 258 7.58 10.37 11.00
N ARG A 259 8.04 9.32 10.31
CA ARG A 259 8.74 9.47 9.01
C ARG A 259 7.84 9.99 7.88
N ALA A 260 6.54 9.76 7.96
CA ALA A 260 5.55 10.28 7.01
C ALA A 260 5.17 11.76 7.27
N GLY A 261 5.78 12.44 8.26
CA GLY A 261 5.48 13.83 8.61
C GLY A 261 4.30 13.99 9.59
N ALA A 262 3.64 12.90 9.98
CA ALA A 262 2.51 12.91 10.91
C ALA A 262 2.97 12.82 12.38
N ALA A 263 3.90 13.68 12.80
CA ALA A 263 4.55 13.58 14.12
C ALA A 263 3.58 13.65 15.30
N ARG A 264 2.53 14.48 15.23
CA ARG A 264 1.47 14.56 16.26
C ARG A 264 0.69 13.26 16.38
N SER A 265 0.23 12.71 15.26
CA SER A 265 -0.44 11.40 15.24
C SER A 265 0.48 10.27 15.70
N GLY A 266 1.77 10.35 15.37
CA GLY A 266 2.80 9.44 15.89
C GLY A 266 2.90 9.49 17.41
N LEU A 267 2.91 10.69 18.00
CA LEU A 267 2.96 10.89 19.46
C LEU A 267 1.70 10.38 20.16
N GLU A 268 0.53 10.63 19.60
CA GLU A 268 -0.73 10.08 20.09
C GLU A 268 -0.74 8.55 20.05
N CYS A 269 -0.32 7.97 18.92
CA CYS A 269 -0.21 6.53 18.75
C CYS A 269 0.80 5.90 19.73
N PHE A 270 1.94 6.58 19.98
CA PHE A 270 2.90 6.18 21.00
C PHE A 270 2.28 6.15 22.39
N ARG A 271 1.57 7.22 22.78
CA ARG A 271 0.91 7.33 24.08
C ARG A 271 -0.14 6.25 24.30
N GLU A 272 -0.88 5.91 23.25
CA GLU A 272 -1.91 4.87 23.30
C GLU A 272 -1.31 3.46 23.40
N ARG A 273 -0.26 3.16 22.62
CA ARG A 273 0.19 1.78 22.39
C ARG A 273 1.50 1.38 23.06
N LEU A 274 2.41 2.34 23.27
CA LEU A 274 3.79 2.08 23.69
C LEU A 274 4.18 2.73 25.02
N ALA A 275 3.48 3.77 25.48
CA ALA A 275 3.84 4.47 26.73
C ALA A 275 3.88 3.56 27.96
N ASN A 276 3.06 2.49 27.98
CA ASN A 276 3.02 1.50 29.06
C ASN A 276 3.61 0.13 28.65
N ALA A 277 4.41 0.07 27.57
CA ALA A 277 5.02 -1.18 27.14
C ALA A 277 6.02 -1.70 28.20
N PRO A 278 6.05 -3.01 28.50
CA PRO A 278 6.95 -3.59 29.49
C PRO A 278 8.38 -3.71 28.92
N LEU A 279 9.10 -2.58 28.90
CA LEU A 279 10.42 -2.46 28.26
C LEU A 279 11.46 -3.42 28.85
N GLU A 280 11.31 -3.85 30.11
CA GLU A 280 12.21 -4.81 30.76
C GLU A 280 12.13 -6.22 30.16
N LEU A 281 11.05 -6.54 29.44
CA LEU A 281 10.86 -7.82 28.76
C LEU A 281 11.40 -7.83 27.32
N LEU A 282 11.89 -6.70 26.84
CA LEU A 282 12.35 -6.54 25.46
C LEU A 282 13.89 -6.57 25.38
N PRO A 283 14.46 -6.91 24.21
CA PRO A 283 15.90 -6.74 23.98
C PRO A 283 16.33 -5.29 24.26
N PRO A 284 17.51 -5.05 24.87
CA PRO A 284 17.95 -3.71 25.27
C PRO A 284 17.91 -2.67 24.15
N ASP A 285 18.34 -3.03 22.94
CA ASP A 285 18.31 -2.13 21.79
C ASP A 285 16.87 -1.75 21.39
N MET A 286 15.95 -2.71 21.38
CA MET A 286 14.54 -2.48 21.06
C MET A 286 13.86 -1.63 22.14
N ALA A 287 14.15 -1.89 23.42
CA ALA A 287 13.66 -1.09 24.54
C ALA A 287 14.11 0.37 24.44
N ARG A 288 15.39 0.60 24.09
CA ARG A 288 15.94 1.94 23.85
C ARG A 288 15.26 2.62 22.67
N ASP A 289 15.08 1.91 21.56
CA ASP A 289 14.48 2.47 20.35
C ASP A 289 13.02 2.86 20.57
N ILE A 290 12.26 2.05 21.30
CA ILE A 290 10.88 2.38 21.71
C ILE A 290 10.88 3.61 22.63
N ALA A 291 11.72 3.64 23.66
CA ALA A 291 11.79 4.77 24.59
C ALA A 291 12.16 6.08 23.89
N ALA A 292 12.94 6.02 22.80
CA ALA A 292 13.33 7.18 22.03
C ALA A 292 12.25 7.71 21.04
N LEU A 293 11.17 6.96 20.79
CA LEU A 293 10.13 7.38 19.83
C LEU A 293 9.38 8.62 20.29
N GLU A 294 9.11 8.76 21.59
CA GLU A 294 8.47 9.96 22.14
C GLU A 294 9.30 11.21 21.83
N ALA A 295 10.59 11.17 22.19
CA ALA A 295 11.52 12.27 21.93
C ALA A 295 11.67 12.55 20.42
N ARG A 296 11.58 11.52 19.58
CA ARG A 296 11.58 11.68 18.11
C ARG A 296 10.35 12.44 17.61
N CYS A 297 9.15 12.07 18.06
CA CYS A 297 7.94 12.79 17.69
C CYS A 297 7.95 14.23 18.22
N LEU A 298 8.41 14.44 19.46
CA LEU A 298 8.55 15.79 20.04
C LEU A 298 9.56 16.64 19.26
N LYS A 299 10.69 16.07 18.82
CA LYS A 299 11.65 16.75 17.93
C LYS A 299 11.00 17.26 16.65
N ASP A 300 10.27 16.41 15.94
CA ASP A 300 9.62 16.80 14.68
C ASP A 300 8.55 17.88 14.91
N ILE A 301 7.77 17.78 16.00
CA ILE A 301 6.81 18.82 16.41
C ILE A 301 7.52 20.14 16.76
N ALA A 302 8.65 20.09 17.47
CA ALA A 302 9.41 21.26 17.87
C ALA A 302 10.01 21.99 16.66
N LEU A 303 10.53 21.26 15.67
CA LEU A 303 11.06 21.85 14.43
C LEU A 303 10.00 22.61 13.63
N GLU A 304 8.73 22.21 13.75
CA GLU A 304 7.58 22.85 13.11
C GLU A 304 6.92 23.92 13.97
N ALA A 305 7.32 24.07 15.24
CA ALA A 305 6.70 25.03 16.14
C ALA A 305 6.97 26.48 15.68
N PRO A 306 6.02 27.41 15.90
CA PRO A 306 6.23 28.84 15.73
C PRO A 306 7.48 29.35 16.45
N ALA A 307 8.11 30.40 15.94
CA ALA A 307 9.43 30.86 16.41
C ALA A 307 9.47 31.21 17.91
N ASP A 308 8.36 31.68 18.48
CA ASP A 308 8.20 32.03 19.89
C ASP A 308 8.10 30.79 20.81
N ALA A 309 7.51 29.69 20.35
CA ALA A 309 7.39 28.44 21.12
C ALA A 309 8.52 27.42 20.82
N ARG A 310 9.23 27.58 19.70
CA ARG A 310 10.20 26.60 19.18
C ARG A 310 11.32 26.29 20.15
N ARG A 311 11.88 27.31 20.81
CA ARG A 311 13.02 27.11 21.73
C ARG A 311 12.67 26.18 22.89
N GLU A 312 11.53 26.42 23.55
CA GLU A 312 11.11 25.60 24.69
C GLU A 312 10.78 24.16 24.27
N ALA A 313 10.09 23.99 23.13
CA ALA A 313 9.78 22.67 22.59
C ALA A 313 11.05 21.86 22.20
N LEU A 314 12.09 22.51 21.68
CA LEU A 314 13.37 21.87 21.38
C LEU A 314 14.09 21.40 22.65
N ILE A 315 14.04 22.20 23.72
CA ILE A 315 14.61 21.84 25.03
C ILE A 315 13.88 20.63 25.61
N GLU A 316 12.55 20.63 25.62
CA GLU A 316 11.74 19.50 26.10
C GLU A 316 12.08 18.20 25.36
N ALA A 317 12.18 18.25 24.02
CA ALA A 317 12.57 17.10 23.22
C ALA A 317 14.00 16.63 23.55
N GLY A 318 14.93 17.57 23.78
CA GLY A 318 16.31 17.29 24.18
C GLY A 318 16.42 16.58 25.53
N GLU A 319 15.73 17.10 26.55
CA GLU A 319 15.66 16.52 27.90
C GLU A 319 15.03 15.11 27.90
N THR A 320 14.05 14.89 27.02
CA THR A 320 13.44 13.57 26.82
C THR A 320 14.47 12.57 26.28
N TYR A 321 15.28 12.95 25.28
CA TYR A 321 16.39 12.11 24.80
C TYR A 321 17.47 11.85 25.86
N GLU A 322 17.83 12.85 26.68
CA GLU A 322 18.76 12.66 27.80
C GLU A 322 18.22 11.67 28.84
N THR A 323 16.90 11.67 29.08
CA THR A 323 16.24 10.71 29.97
C THR A 323 16.37 9.28 29.44
N VAL A 324 16.20 9.10 28.13
CA VAL A 324 16.44 7.80 27.47
C VAL A 324 17.90 7.38 27.61
N TYR A 325 18.85 8.29 27.35
CA TYR A 325 20.28 8.01 27.52
C TYR A 325 20.63 7.59 28.95
N ARG A 326 20.14 8.30 29.96
CA ARG A 326 20.40 7.96 31.37
C ARG A 326 19.92 6.57 31.76
N ARG A 327 18.84 6.08 31.12
CA ARG A 327 18.27 4.75 31.39
C ARG A 327 18.92 3.63 30.58
N PHE A 328 19.22 3.86 29.31
CA PHE A 328 19.62 2.78 28.37
C PHE A 328 21.00 2.97 27.72
N GLY A 329 21.64 4.13 27.90
CA GLY A 329 22.90 4.47 27.24
C GLY A 329 22.78 4.60 25.71
N GLY A 330 23.94 4.53 25.03
CA GLY A 330 24.03 4.56 23.57
C GLY A 330 24.17 5.96 22.99
N TYR A 331 24.84 6.04 21.84
CA TYR A 331 25.15 7.32 21.19
C TYR A 331 23.94 7.98 20.53
N TYR A 332 22.92 7.22 20.13
CA TYR A 332 21.76 7.74 19.38
C TYR A 332 20.91 8.75 20.18
N PRO A 333 20.46 8.46 21.42
CA PRO A 333 19.74 9.46 22.21
C PRO A 333 20.63 10.68 22.51
N LEU A 334 21.90 10.45 22.81
CA LEU A 334 22.84 11.48 23.22
C LEU A 334 23.14 12.51 22.11
N ILE A 335 23.36 12.06 20.87
CA ILE A 335 23.58 12.97 19.74
C ILE A 335 22.32 13.77 19.39
N ASN A 336 21.15 13.14 19.47
CA ASN A 336 19.90 13.84 19.21
C ASN A 336 19.66 14.93 20.27
N ALA A 337 19.94 14.67 21.55
CA ALA A 337 19.92 15.70 22.58
C ALA A 337 20.89 16.84 22.26
N ALA A 338 22.16 16.53 21.95
CA ALA A 338 23.17 17.53 21.61
C ALA A 338 22.72 18.47 20.47
N THR A 339 22.15 17.89 19.40
CA THR A 339 21.63 18.64 18.26
C THR A 339 20.42 19.50 18.62
N LEU A 340 19.49 19.00 19.44
CA LEU A 340 18.33 19.78 19.86
C LEU A 340 18.71 20.96 20.75
N PHE A 341 19.65 20.79 21.68
CA PHE A 341 20.18 21.89 22.47
C PHE A 341 20.92 22.92 21.62
N LEU A 342 21.66 22.49 20.60
CA LEU A 342 22.30 23.41 19.65
C LEU A 342 21.24 24.26 18.94
N LEU A 343 20.18 23.63 18.42
CA LEU A 343 19.08 24.32 17.73
C LEU A 343 18.29 25.26 18.66
N ALA A 344 18.23 24.96 19.96
CA ALA A 344 17.64 25.82 20.98
C ALA A 344 18.54 27.00 21.41
N GLY A 345 19.79 27.05 20.93
CA GLY A 345 20.79 28.06 21.31
C GLY A 345 21.61 27.73 22.57
N GLU A 346 21.45 26.54 23.15
CA GLU A 346 22.14 26.07 24.36
C GLU A 346 23.51 25.47 24.02
N GLN A 347 24.41 26.32 23.52
CA GLN A 347 25.66 25.88 22.90
C GLN A 347 26.60 25.12 23.85
N GLY A 348 26.72 25.56 25.11
CA GLY A 348 27.57 24.87 26.10
C GLY A 348 27.10 23.44 26.39
N THR A 349 25.78 23.25 26.53
CA THR A 349 25.15 21.94 26.74
C THR A 349 25.35 21.05 25.52
N ALA A 350 25.07 21.58 24.33
CA ALA A 350 25.25 20.85 23.07
C ALA A 350 26.68 20.34 22.88
N GLU A 351 27.68 21.19 23.09
CA GLU A 351 29.10 20.82 22.92
C GLU A 351 29.57 19.79 23.97
N ASN A 352 29.07 19.87 25.20
CA ASN A 352 29.36 18.87 26.24
C ASN A 352 28.81 17.49 25.87
N LEU A 353 27.54 17.44 25.45
CA LEU A 353 26.88 16.20 25.01
C LEU A 353 27.56 15.63 23.76
N ALA A 354 27.94 16.47 22.78
CA ALA A 354 28.66 16.03 21.57
C ALA A 354 30.02 15.40 21.89
N ARG A 355 30.79 15.96 22.84
CA ARG A 355 32.05 15.34 23.31
C ARG A 355 31.81 13.99 23.98
N GLN A 356 30.72 13.86 24.71
CA GLN A 356 30.34 12.58 25.30
C GLN A 356 29.90 11.57 24.23
N THR A 357 29.16 12.00 23.21
CA THR A 357 28.81 11.18 22.04
C THR A 357 30.05 10.63 21.35
N LEU A 358 31.09 11.44 21.12
CA LEU A 358 32.34 10.95 20.52
C LEU A 358 33.02 9.84 21.34
N ARG A 359 32.92 9.90 22.68
CA ARG A 359 33.44 8.83 23.56
C ARG A 359 32.58 7.57 23.48
N GLU A 360 31.26 7.73 23.40
CA GLU A 360 30.29 6.63 23.33
C GLU A 360 30.35 5.89 21.98
N VAL A 361 30.51 6.62 20.87
CA VAL A 361 30.71 6.03 19.53
C VAL A 361 32.03 5.25 19.45
N ALA A 362 33.06 5.73 20.16
CA ALA A 362 34.39 5.14 20.18
C ALA A 362 34.92 4.83 18.76
N ASP A 363 35.39 3.60 18.54
CA ASP A 363 35.94 3.13 17.27
C ASP A 363 34.89 2.49 16.35
N SER A 364 33.59 2.77 16.53
CA SER A 364 32.56 2.20 15.66
C SER A 364 32.78 2.58 14.19
N LYS A 365 32.69 1.57 13.32
CA LYS A 365 32.86 1.70 11.87
C LYS A 365 31.59 1.37 11.10
N ASP A 366 30.48 1.17 11.80
CA ASP A 366 29.19 1.02 11.16
C ASP A 366 28.64 2.37 10.68
N TYR A 367 27.65 2.34 9.80
CA TYR A 367 27.09 3.57 9.23
C TYR A 367 26.56 4.51 10.32
N TRP A 368 25.86 3.97 11.32
CA TRP A 368 25.25 4.77 12.38
C TRP A 368 26.28 5.41 13.29
N GLY A 369 27.37 4.72 13.63
CA GLY A 369 28.48 5.28 14.38
C GLY A 369 29.20 6.39 13.61
N LEU A 370 29.49 6.18 12.32
CA LEU A 370 30.12 7.21 11.48
C LEU A 370 29.22 8.43 11.26
N ALA A 371 27.93 8.23 10.98
CA ALA A 371 26.96 9.32 10.85
C ALA A 371 26.84 10.12 12.16
N THR A 372 26.76 9.42 13.30
CA THR A 372 26.72 10.06 14.62
C THR A 372 28.00 10.82 14.94
N ARG A 373 29.16 10.27 14.56
CA ARG A 373 30.46 10.95 14.70
C ARG A 373 30.52 12.22 13.85
N ALA A 374 30.09 12.17 12.60
CA ALA A 374 30.02 13.33 11.72
C ALA A 374 29.12 14.42 12.30
N GLU A 375 27.95 14.04 12.82
CA GLU A 375 27.04 14.97 13.49
C GLU A 375 27.68 15.61 14.73
N ALA A 376 28.31 14.82 15.60
CA ALA A 376 28.99 15.35 16.79
C ALA A 376 30.13 16.31 16.43
N LEU A 377 30.89 16.01 15.38
CA LEU A 377 31.96 16.89 14.87
C LEU A 377 31.40 18.21 14.34
N LEU A 378 30.26 18.19 13.63
CA LEU A 378 29.57 19.41 13.18
C LEU A 378 29.06 20.24 14.37
N VAL A 379 28.44 19.60 15.37
CA VAL A 379 28.01 20.29 16.60
C VAL A 379 29.20 20.97 17.30
N LEU A 380 30.39 20.36 17.25
CA LEU A 380 31.63 20.92 17.79
C LEU A 380 32.31 21.94 16.85
N GLY A 381 31.80 22.17 15.65
CA GLY A 381 32.37 23.10 14.66
C GLY A 381 33.67 22.61 14.02
N LYS A 382 33.92 21.30 14.01
CA LYS A 382 35.13 20.67 13.47
C LYS A 382 34.95 20.24 12.01
N SER A 383 34.65 21.19 11.13
CA SER A 383 34.26 20.92 9.74
C SER A 383 35.31 20.14 8.93
N ASP A 384 36.60 20.34 9.21
CA ASP A 384 37.71 19.67 8.51
C ASP A 384 37.71 18.15 8.69
N GLU A 385 37.17 17.64 9.80
CA GLU A 385 37.12 16.20 10.10
C GLU A 385 35.85 15.52 9.54
N VAL A 386 34.84 16.29 9.12
CA VAL A 386 33.51 15.76 8.77
C VAL A 386 33.49 15.07 7.42
N ALA A 387 34.13 15.66 6.40
CA ALA A 387 34.07 15.15 5.03
C ALA A 387 34.61 13.72 4.91
N GLU A 388 35.74 13.44 5.55
CA GLU A 388 36.34 12.10 5.55
C GLU A 388 35.46 11.06 6.25
N VAL A 389 34.81 11.43 7.36
CA VAL A 389 33.88 10.53 8.08
C VAL A 389 32.63 10.25 7.25
N LEU A 390 32.07 11.27 6.58
CA LEU A 390 30.90 11.10 5.72
C LEU A 390 31.21 10.27 4.48
N LYS A 391 32.40 10.41 3.90
CA LYS A 391 32.87 9.57 2.80
C LYS A 391 32.99 8.10 3.20
N GLN A 392 33.44 7.82 4.43
CA GLN A 392 33.45 6.46 4.97
C GLN A 392 32.03 5.94 5.21
N ALA A 393 31.13 6.79 5.71
CA ALA A 393 29.73 6.42 5.92
C ALA A 393 29.01 6.12 4.60
N SER A 394 29.20 6.94 3.56
CA SER A 394 28.53 6.76 2.27
C SER A 394 28.98 5.51 1.50
N ALA A 395 30.17 4.98 1.82
CA ALA A 395 30.63 3.69 1.31
C ALA A 395 29.90 2.49 1.93
N LEU A 396 29.17 2.69 3.05
CA LEU A 396 28.39 1.65 3.72
C LEU A 396 26.97 1.66 3.16
N GLY A 397 26.57 0.53 2.56
CA GLY A 397 25.24 0.38 1.97
C GLY A 397 24.13 0.42 3.03
N VAL A 398 23.40 1.53 3.11
CA VAL A 398 22.17 1.68 3.89
C VAL A 398 21.02 2.16 3.02
N SER A 399 19.80 2.14 3.56
CA SER A 399 18.61 2.50 2.78
C SER A 399 18.58 4.01 2.44
N ALA A 400 17.93 4.36 1.33
CA ALA A 400 17.80 5.76 0.90
C ALA A 400 17.13 6.65 1.96
N SER A 401 16.09 6.14 2.62
CA SER A 401 15.42 6.84 3.73
C SER A 401 16.35 7.11 4.93
N ALA A 402 17.27 6.19 5.23
CA ALA A 402 18.26 6.39 6.29
C ALA A 402 19.24 7.50 5.93
N MET A 403 19.77 7.50 4.69
CA MET A 403 20.66 8.55 4.21
C MET A 403 19.97 9.92 4.18
N ALA A 404 18.73 9.98 3.69
CA ALA A 404 17.93 11.21 3.67
C ALA A 404 17.73 11.78 5.08
N SER A 405 17.39 10.92 6.05
CA SER A 405 17.23 11.32 7.45
C SER A 405 18.53 11.88 8.04
N THR A 406 19.66 11.20 7.81
CA THR A 406 20.99 11.69 8.21
C THR A 406 21.29 13.05 7.56
N LYS A 407 21.09 13.18 6.25
CA LYS A 407 21.34 14.44 5.52
C LYS A 407 20.51 15.59 6.07
N LYS A 408 19.22 15.38 6.36
CA LYS A 408 18.32 16.38 7.00
C LYS A 408 18.87 16.88 8.33
N GLN A 409 19.30 15.96 9.16
CA GLN A 409 19.82 16.27 10.48
C GLN A 409 21.12 17.07 10.39
N LEU A 410 22.06 16.66 9.53
CA LEU A 410 23.32 17.38 9.34
C LEU A 410 23.12 18.77 8.71
N LEU A 411 22.17 18.93 7.78
CA LEU A 411 21.82 20.23 7.21
C LEU A 411 21.31 21.20 8.29
N ALA A 412 20.47 20.73 9.21
CA ALA A 412 19.99 21.55 10.33
C ALA A 412 21.14 22.00 11.25
N VAL A 413 22.10 21.10 11.54
CA VAL A 413 23.30 21.44 12.32
C VAL A 413 24.20 22.43 11.56
N CYS A 414 24.41 22.24 10.25
CA CYS A 414 25.18 23.17 9.42
C CYS A 414 24.56 24.56 9.45
N ALA A 415 23.24 24.67 9.31
CA ALA A 415 22.52 25.95 9.39
C ALA A 415 22.73 26.64 10.75
N ALA A 416 22.62 25.89 11.86
CA ALA A 416 22.82 26.43 13.21
C ALA A 416 24.26 26.87 13.50
N ARG A 417 25.27 26.20 12.90
CA ARG A 417 26.69 26.56 13.05
C ARG A 417 27.21 27.53 12.00
N GLY A 418 26.42 27.87 10.99
CA GLY A 418 26.88 28.65 9.83
C GLY A 418 27.91 27.92 8.96
N SER A 419 27.87 26.59 8.93
CA SER A 419 28.75 25.76 8.10
C SER A 419 28.19 25.56 6.69
N ALA A 420 29.08 25.36 5.70
CA ALA A 420 28.68 25.18 4.31
C ALA A 420 28.00 23.83 4.07
N ALA A 421 26.88 23.82 3.34
CA ALA A 421 26.15 22.60 3.02
C ALA A 421 26.93 21.62 2.11
N CYS A 422 27.90 22.11 1.34
CA CYS A 422 28.75 21.29 0.47
C CYS A 422 29.61 20.26 1.23
N LEU A 423 29.75 20.40 2.55
CA LEU A 423 30.38 19.39 3.40
C LEU A 423 29.66 18.03 3.35
N LEU A 424 28.41 18.01 2.87
CA LEU A 424 27.56 16.82 2.84
C LEU A 424 27.45 16.19 1.44
N ASP A 425 28.20 16.67 0.45
CA ASP A 425 28.06 16.27 -0.96
C ASP A 425 28.36 14.78 -1.23
N ASP A 426 29.16 14.15 -0.36
CA ASP A 426 29.46 12.71 -0.42
C ASP A 426 28.30 11.83 0.05
N LEU A 427 27.32 12.39 0.79
CA LEU A 427 26.10 11.69 1.21
C LEU A 427 25.04 11.76 0.09
N ARG A 428 25.25 10.93 -0.94
CA ARG A 428 24.42 10.88 -2.15
C ARG A 428 23.21 9.95 -1.96
N VAL A 429 22.08 10.55 -1.60
CA VAL A 429 20.78 9.88 -1.65
C VAL A 429 20.46 9.55 -3.12
N PRO A 430 20.01 8.32 -3.45
CA PRO A 430 19.58 7.99 -4.81
C PRO A 430 18.52 8.96 -5.32
N SER A 431 18.59 9.33 -6.59
CA SER A 431 17.65 10.26 -7.22
C SER A 431 16.37 9.57 -7.67
N VAL A 432 15.33 10.37 -7.91
CA VAL A 432 14.05 9.91 -8.42
C VAL A 432 13.94 10.25 -9.90
N VAL A 433 13.46 9.30 -10.70
CA VAL A 433 13.17 9.51 -12.12
C VAL A 433 11.68 9.38 -12.36
N TYR A 434 11.10 10.40 -13.00
CA TYR A 434 9.84 10.24 -13.73
C TYR A 434 10.17 9.84 -15.16
N TYR A 435 9.51 8.82 -15.71
CA TYR A 435 9.78 8.34 -17.05
C TYR A 435 8.53 8.36 -17.93
N CYS A 436 8.75 8.62 -19.21
CA CYS A 436 7.74 8.53 -20.25
C CYS A 436 8.37 8.20 -21.60
N GLY A 437 7.61 7.63 -22.53
CA GLY A 437 8.18 7.22 -23.80
C GLY A 437 7.18 6.96 -24.91
N HIS A 438 7.70 7.06 -26.14
CA HIS A 438 6.93 6.82 -27.35
C HIS A 438 6.38 5.40 -27.43
N ARG A 439 5.10 5.28 -27.78
CA ARG A 439 4.39 3.99 -27.83
C ARG A 439 4.84 3.09 -28.97
N ALA A 440 5.19 3.69 -30.11
CA ALA A 440 5.59 3.01 -31.32
C ALA A 440 7.07 3.29 -31.59
N LEU A 441 7.90 2.25 -31.53
CA LEU A 441 9.33 2.30 -31.81
C LEU A 441 9.66 1.29 -32.90
N ARG A 442 10.71 1.56 -33.70
CA ARG A 442 11.20 0.58 -34.67
C ARG A 442 11.92 -0.54 -33.94
N GLU A 443 12.01 -1.70 -34.58
CA GLU A 443 12.68 -2.87 -33.99
C GLU A 443 14.16 -2.58 -33.67
N GLN A 444 14.85 -1.87 -34.57
CA GLN A 444 16.24 -1.41 -34.38
C GLN A 444 16.38 -0.47 -33.16
N ASP A 445 15.35 0.33 -32.89
CA ASP A 445 15.35 1.25 -31.74
C ASP A 445 15.19 0.49 -30.44
N THR A 446 14.28 -0.48 -30.44
CA THR A 446 14.00 -1.37 -29.30
C THR A 446 15.24 -2.15 -28.87
N ALA A 447 16.16 -2.46 -29.78
CA ALA A 447 17.38 -3.21 -29.50
C ALA A 447 18.48 -2.39 -28.79
N HIS A 448 18.66 -1.11 -29.13
CA HIS A 448 19.78 -0.30 -28.60
C HIS A 448 19.39 0.56 -27.39
N LEU A 449 18.15 1.04 -27.34
CA LEU A 449 17.65 1.94 -26.29
C LEU A 449 17.89 1.43 -24.86
N PRO A 450 17.73 0.14 -24.52
CA PRO A 450 17.97 -0.36 -23.16
C PRO A 450 19.35 0.02 -22.60
N SER A 451 20.40 -0.07 -23.42
CA SER A 451 21.77 0.27 -23.00
C SER A 451 21.95 1.77 -22.74
N VAL A 452 21.32 2.60 -23.57
CA VAL A 452 21.36 4.06 -23.45
C VAL A 452 20.59 4.52 -22.21
N ILE A 453 19.40 3.94 -21.98
CA ILE A 453 18.59 4.20 -20.79
C ILE A 453 19.36 3.81 -19.52
N ALA A 454 19.96 2.62 -19.49
CA ALA A 454 20.74 2.17 -18.33
C ALA A 454 21.89 3.12 -17.98
N ALA A 455 22.60 3.64 -18.99
CA ALA A 455 23.65 4.64 -18.78
C ALA A 455 23.11 5.94 -18.18
N GLN A 456 21.94 6.42 -18.64
CA GLN A 456 21.32 7.62 -18.10
C GLN A 456 20.79 7.45 -16.66
N LEU A 457 20.27 6.26 -16.32
CA LEU A 457 19.89 5.94 -14.93
C LEU A 457 21.11 5.93 -14.00
N ALA A 458 22.21 5.30 -14.44
CA ALA A 458 23.45 5.24 -13.67
C ALA A 458 24.10 6.62 -13.44
N GLU A 459 24.17 7.45 -14.49
CA GLU A 459 24.72 8.81 -14.42
C GLU A 459 24.02 9.68 -13.35
N ARG A 460 22.72 9.45 -13.14
CA ARG A 460 21.90 10.19 -12.17
C ARG A 460 21.88 9.58 -10.78
N ASN A 461 22.58 8.46 -10.55
CA ASN A 461 22.44 7.68 -9.31
C ASN A 461 20.96 7.39 -9.00
N ALA A 462 20.17 7.02 -10.03
CA ALA A 462 18.73 6.82 -9.88
C ALA A 462 18.45 5.58 -9.03
N GLY A 463 17.56 5.72 -8.04
CA GLY A 463 17.08 4.64 -7.18
C GLY A 463 15.61 4.27 -7.39
N PHE A 464 14.83 5.19 -7.98
CA PHE A 464 13.38 5.08 -8.08
C PHE A 464 12.89 5.54 -9.45
N ALA A 465 11.94 4.82 -10.04
CA ALA A 465 11.37 5.10 -11.34
C ALA A 465 9.83 5.12 -11.29
N PHE A 466 9.21 6.22 -11.70
CA PHE A 466 7.77 6.44 -11.72
C PHE A 466 7.27 6.68 -13.15
N GLY A 467 6.22 5.96 -13.57
CA GLY A 467 5.66 6.12 -14.91
C GLY A 467 4.56 5.10 -15.23
N SER A 468 4.14 5.05 -16.50
CA SER A 468 3.18 4.06 -17.01
C SER A 468 3.88 2.88 -17.68
N LEU A 469 3.13 1.97 -18.31
CA LEU A 469 3.67 0.78 -18.97
C LEU A 469 3.11 0.57 -20.37
N ALA A 470 2.94 1.65 -21.16
CA ALA A 470 2.56 1.49 -22.55
C ALA A 470 3.68 0.76 -23.34
N SER A 471 3.34 0.07 -24.43
CA SER A 471 4.37 -0.57 -25.27
C SER A 471 5.40 0.43 -25.78
N GLY A 472 6.63 0.01 -26.09
CA GLY A 472 7.67 0.92 -26.56
C GLY A 472 8.50 1.51 -25.41
N GLY A 473 8.61 2.85 -25.39
CA GLY A 473 9.54 3.58 -24.52
C GLY A 473 9.28 3.37 -23.02
N ASP A 474 8.03 3.41 -22.58
CA ASP A 474 7.66 3.20 -21.17
C ASP A 474 8.12 1.84 -20.64
N ILE A 475 7.78 0.74 -21.33
CA ILE A 475 8.23 -0.59 -20.93
C ILE A 475 9.76 -0.72 -20.99
N LEU A 476 10.43 -0.15 -21.99
CA LEU A 476 11.90 -0.18 -22.07
C LEU A 476 12.57 0.55 -20.89
N LEU A 477 12.01 1.70 -20.49
CA LEU A 477 12.46 2.45 -19.31
C LEU A 477 12.23 1.67 -18.02
N ALA A 478 11.04 1.08 -17.86
CA ALA A 478 10.69 0.26 -16.70
C ALA A 478 11.59 -0.99 -16.57
N GLU A 479 11.86 -1.68 -17.68
CA GLU A 479 12.75 -2.86 -17.68
C GLU A 479 14.19 -2.48 -17.36
N ALA A 480 14.71 -1.39 -17.92
CA ALA A 480 16.06 -0.92 -17.63
C ALA A 480 16.20 -0.50 -16.16
N ALA A 481 15.19 0.19 -15.59
CA ALA A 481 15.13 0.50 -14.17
C ALA A 481 15.16 -0.77 -13.30
N LEU A 482 14.31 -1.73 -13.62
CA LEU A 482 14.26 -3.03 -12.94
C LEU A 482 15.55 -3.84 -13.08
N ALA A 483 16.25 -3.76 -14.21
CA ALA A 483 17.53 -4.43 -14.44
C ALA A 483 18.68 -3.77 -13.66
N ALA A 484 18.62 -2.46 -13.48
CA ALA A 484 19.56 -1.69 -12.66
C ALA A 484 19.25 -1.74 -11.15
N GLY A 485 18.19 -2.45 -10.75
CA GLY A 485 17.83 -2.65 -9.34
C GLY A 485 17.06 -1.48 -8.71
N LEU A 486 16.49 -0.59 -9.54
CA LEU A 486 15.64 0.50 -9.08
C LEU A 486 14.27 -0.02 -8.62
N GLU A 487 13.65 0.72 -7.71
CA GLU A 487 12.25 0.51 -7.38
C GLU A 487 11.35 1.09 -8.47
N LEU A 488 10.51 0.24 -9.06
CA LEU A 488 9.57 0.61 -10.11
C LEU A 488 8.19 0.91 -9.52
N HIS A 489 7.69 2.12 -9.72
CA HIS A 489 6.35 2.56 -9.33
C HIS A 489 5.51 2.83 -10.58
N VAL A 490 4.42 2.08 -10.73
CA VAL A 490 3.57 2.13 -11.92
C VAL A 490 2.29 2.89 -11.61
N VAL A 491 1.91 3.79 -12.50
CA VAL A 491 0.60 4.44 -12.51
C VAL A 491 -0.10 4.10 -13.82
N LEU A 492 -1.32 3.56 -13.72
CA LEU A 492 -2.16 3.27 -14.87
C LEU A 492 -3.40 4.18 -14.87
N PRO A 493 -3.96 4.54 -16.03
CA PRO A 493 -5.18 5.34 -16.10
C PRO A 493 -6.38 4.58 -15.52
N TYR A 494 -6.43 3.26 -15.73
CA TYR A 494 -7.49 2.37 -15.28
C TYR A 494 -6.96 0.93 -15.12
N ARG A 495 -7.85 -0.04 -14.84
CA ARG A 495 -7.49 -1.43 -14.53
C ARG A 495 -6.50 -2.02 -15.54
N ALA A 496 -5.53 -2.79 -15.03
CA ALA A 496 -4.40 -3.29 -15.81
C ALA A 496 -4.80 -4.16 -17.02
N GLU A 497 -5.85 -4.98 -16.89
CA GLU A 497 -6.36 -5.83 -17.97
C GLU A 497 -6.84 -5.00 -19.16
N ASP A 498 -7.57 -3.92 -18.89
CA ASP A 498 -8.09 -3.02 -19.91
C ASP A 498 -6.98 -2.17 -20.52
N PHE A 499 -6.04 -1.70 -19.68
CA PHE A 499 -4.88 -0.95 -20.14
C PHE A 499 -4.00 -1.77 -21.08
N MET A 500 -3.79 -3.05 -20.76
CA MET A 500 -3.06 -3.97 -21.63
C MET A 500 -3.71 -4.09 -23.00
N ARG A 501 -5.05 -4.20 -23.09
CA ARG A 501 -5.75 -4.25 -24.39
C ARG A 501 -5.60 -2.96 -25.20
N ALA A 502 -5.62 -1.80 -24.56
CA ALA A 502 -5.63 -0.50 -25.23
C ALA A 502 -4.23 0.06 -25.55
N SER A 503 -3.24 -0.24 -24.69
CA SER A 503 -1.95 0.46 -24.66
C SER A 503 -0.73 -0.43 -24.85
N VAL A 504 -0.88 -1.75 -24.85
CA VAL A 504 0.21 -2.70 -25.05
C VAL A 504 0.05 -3.41 -26.40
N ALA A 505 1.01 -3.20 -27.30
CA ALA A 505 1.03 -3.82 -28.61
C ALA A 505 1.24 -5.36 -28.54
N PRO A 506 0.75 -6.13 -29.54
CA PRO A 506 1.00 -7.57 -29.63
C PRO A 506 2.50 -7.91 -29.56
N GLY A 507 2.85 -8.90 -28.75
CA GLY A 507 4.24 -9.32 -28.49
C GLY A 507 4.89 -8.63 -27.28
N TRP A 508 4.24 -7.62 -26.68
CA TRP A 508 4.73 -6.91 -25.50
C TRP A 508 4.03 -7.34 -24.20
N GLU A 509 3.02 -8.20 -24.26
CA GLU A 509 2.20 -8.60 -23.10
C GLU A 509 3.03 -9.27 -22.01
N ALA A 510 3.97 -10.15 -22.40
CA ALA A 510 4.87 -10.81 -21.45
C ALA A 510 5.80 -9.80 -20.73
N ARG A 511 6.23 -8.76 -21.44
CA ARG A 511 7.08 -7.68 -20.89
C ARG A 511 6.30 -6.82 -19.91
N PHE A 512 5.09 -6.41 -20.30
CA PHE A 512 4.14 -5.72 -19.43
C PHE A 512 3.89 -6.52 -18.14
N ALA A 513 3.55 -7.80 -18.27
CA ALA A 513 3.31 -8.68 -17.13
C ALA A 513 4.54 -8.83 -16.22
N ALA A 514 5.75 -8.93 -16.80
CA ALA A 514 6.99 -8.99 -16.04
C ALA A 514 7.27 -7.71 -15.25
N CYS A 515 7.03 -6.53 -15.85
CA CYS A 515 7.15 -5.25 -15.16
C CYS A 515 6.11 -5.12 -14.05
N MET A 516 4.84 -5.44 -14.33
CA MET A 516 3.75 -5.40 -13.34
C MET A 516 4.02 -6.33 -12.14
N ALA A 517 4.54 -7.53 -12.38
CA ALA A 517 4.86 -8.48 -11.32
C ALA A 517 6.03 -8.03 -10.42
N ARG A 518 6.91 -7.18 -10.94
CA ARG A 518 8.09 -6.66 -10.23
C ARG A 518 7.91 -5.21 -9.75
N ALA A 519 6.84 -4.55 -10.15
CA ALA A 519 6.53 -3.20 -9.71
C ALA A 519 6.32 -3.19 -8.20
N ARG A 520 6.96 -2.23 -7.54
CA ARG A 520 6.84 -1.98 -6.11
C ARG A 520 5.43 -1.54 -5.74
N THR A 521 4.86 -0.63 -6.53
CA THR A 521 3.49 -0.14 -6.37
C THR A 521 2.80 -0.05 -7.74
N VAL A 522 1.49 -0.29 -7.74
CA VAL A 522 0.61 -0.03 -8.88
C VAL A 522 -0.55 0.82 -8.39
N SER A 523 -0.66 2.05 -8.91
CA SER A 523 -1.76 2.98 -8.62
C SER A 523 -2.61 3.20 -9.88
N TYR A 524 -3.88 3.59 -9.67
CA TYR A 524 -4.83 3.84 -10.75
C TYR A 524 -5.42 5.25 -10.64
N VAL A 525 -5.61 5.94 -11.76
CA VAL A 525 -6.35 7.21 -11.78
C VAL A 525 -7.82 6.95 -11.45
N ILE A 526 -8.44 6.01 -12.16
CA ILE A 526 -9.78 5.47 -11.88
C ILE A 526 -9.70 3.95 -11.70
N ASP A 527 -10.43 3.39 -10.74
CA ASP A 527 -10.39 1.95 -10.39
C ASP A 527 -11.64 1.17 -10.88
N ASN A 528 -12.39 1.81 -11.77
CA ASN A 528 -13.72 1.47 -12.23
C ASN A 528 -13.70 1.13 -13.73
N ASP A 529 -14.83 1.35 -14.42
CA ASP A 529 -14.99 1.06 -15.84
C ASP A 529 -14.01 1.88 -16.70
N VAL A 530 -13.73 1.38 -17.90
CA VAL A 530 -12.81 2.04 -18.82
C VAL A 530 -13.45 3.31 -19.35
N LEU A 531 -12.86 4.45 -19.00
CA LEU A 531 -13.15 5.72 -19.64
C LEU A 531 -12.01 6.03 -20.62
N GLU A 532 -12.14 5.53 -21.86
CA GLU A 532 -11.19 5.79 -22.95
C GLU A 532 -11.25 7.26 -23.36
N HIS A 533 -10.56 8.12 -22.61
CA HIS A 533 -10.55 9.55 -22.84
C HIS A 533 -9.19 10.15 -22.52
N ASP A 534 -8.73 11.10 -23.34
CA ASP A 534 -7.44 11.77 -23.17
C ASP A 534 -7.30 12.46 -21.80
N CYS A 535 -8.42 12.90 -21.21
CA CYS A 535 -8.47 13.41 -19.83
C CYS A 535 -7.86 12.43 -18.82
N VAL A 536 -8.24 11.15 -18.89
CA VAL A 536 -7.79 10.13 -17.93
C VAL A 536 -6.32 9.80 -18.16
N ASN A 537 -5.90 9.75 -19.42
CA ASN A 537 -4.50 9.51 -19.78
C ASN A 537 -3.59 10.69 -19.36
N ALA A 538 -4.02 11.94 -19.57
CA ALA A 538 -3.29 13.13 -19.11
C ALA A 538 -3.21 13.21 -17.57
N LEU A 539 -4.29 12.83 -16.88
CA LEU A 539 -4.29 12.68 -15.42
C LEU A 539 -3.34 11.57 -14.95
N CYS A 540 -3.17 10.50 -15.73
CA CYS A 540 -2.23 9.42 -15.42
C CYS A 540 -0.77 9.92 -15.40
N GLY A 541 -0.35 10.64 -16.44
CA GLY A 541 0.97 11.28 -16.49
C GLY A 541 1.15 12.26 -15.33
N SER A 542 0.17 13.15 -15.11
CA SER A 542 0.20 14.13 -14.01
C SER A 542 0.28 13.46 -12.63
N HIS A 543 -0.43 12.34 -12.43
CA HIS A 543 -0.40 11.59 -11.18
C HIS A 543 0.98 10.95 -10.95
N ALA A 544 1.56 10.32 -11.98
CA ALA A 544 2.91 9.76 -11.90
C ALA A 544 3.97 10.83 -11.59
N MET A 545 3.90 11.99 -12.24
CA MET A 545 4.78 13.13 -11.95
C MET A 545 4.65 13.61 -10.50
N GLY A 546 3.41 13.75 -10.01
CA GLY A 546 3.13 14.17 -8.64
C GLY A 546 3.63 13.19 -7.59
N MET A 547 3.45 11.89 -7.84
CA MET A 547 3.99 10.82 -6.97
C MET A 547 5.52 10.82 -6.96
N ALA A 548 6.16 10.98 -8.13
CA ALA A 548 7.61 11.05 -8.25
C ALA A 548 8.16 12.25 -7.46
N ARG A 549 7.54 13.42 -7.62
CA ARG A 549 7.92 14.64 -6.89
C ARG A 549 7.76 14.49 -5.39
N ARG A 550 6.63 13.96 -4.93
CA ARG A 550 6.42 13.64 -3.50
C ARG A 550 7.51 12.74 -2.95
N HIS A 551 7.91 11.71 -3.72
CA HIS A 551 8.94 10.77 -3.31
C HIS A 551 10.31 11.45 -3.21
N ALA A 552 10.64 12.33 -4.17
CA ALA A 552 11.87 13.11 -4.15
C ALA A 552 11.91 14.09 -2.96
N ASP A 553 10.81 14.78 -2.68
CA ASP A 553 10.66 15.68 -1.54
C ASP A 553 10.82 14.92 -0.20
N ALA A 554 10.22 13.73 -0.08
CA ALA A 554 10.32 12.88 1.11
C ALA A 554 11.75 12.39 1.38
N LEU A 555 12.54 12.17 0.33
CA LEU A 555 13.95 11.75 0.43
C LEU A 555 14.93 12.93 0.36
N MET A 556 14.45 14.15 0.14
CA MET A 556 15.25 15.36 -0.13
C MET A 556 16.35 15.10 -1.16
N THR A 557 15.96 14.49 -2.28
CA THR A 557 16.86 14.10 -3.36
C THR A 557 16.44 14.76 -4.66
N ASP A 558 17.32 14.70 -5.66
CA ASP A 558 17.06 15.27 -6.97
C ASP A 558 16.01 14.45 -7.73
N ILE A 559 15.29 15.14 -8.63
CA ILE A 559 14.31 14.55 -9.52
C ILE A 559 14.56 14.96 -10.98
N CYS A 560 14.41 14.00 -11.90
CA CYS A 560 14.61 14.25 -13.32
C CYS A 560 13.59 13.46 -14.17
N GLN A 561 13.15 14.02 -15.29
CA GLN A 561 12.41 13.29 -16.31
C GLN A 561 13.38 12.59 -17.28
N LEU A 562 13.18 11.29 -17.53
CA LEU A 562 13.78 10.58 -18.65
C LEU A 562 12.69 10.29 -19.69
N ALA A 563 12.82 10.89 -20.88
CA ALA A 563 11.81 10.77 -21.92
C ALA A 563 12.38 10.09 -23.17
N VAL A 564 11.82 8.94 -23.57
CA VAL A 564 12.10 8.35 -24.90
C VAL A 564 11.23 9.07 -25.93
N TRP A 565 11.76 10.15 -26.50
CA TRP A 565 11.01 11.11 -27.31
C TRP A 565 11.83 11.61 -28.51
N ASP A 566 11.18 11.76 -29.66
CA ASP A 566 11.79 12.17 -30.93
C ASP A 566 12.00 13.70 -31.08
N GLY A 567 11.62 14.49 -30.07
CA GLY A 567 11.74 15.95 -30.10
C GLY A 567 10.61 16.66 -30.85
N LEU A 568 9.64 15.93 -31.39
CA LEU A 568 8.51 16.53 -32.13
C LEU A 568 7.44 17.07 -31.18
N PRO A 569 6.83 18.23 -31.50
CA PRO A 569 5.85 18.89 -30.63
C PRO A 569 4.61 18.02 -30.38
N ALA A 570 3.92 18.30 -29.29
CA ALA A 570 2.75 17.54 -28.88
C ALA A 570 1.59 17.71 -29.88
N THR A 571 1.12 16.58 -30.43
CA THR A 571 -0.04 16.55 -31.32
C THR A 571 -1.37 16.39 -30.57
N ALA A 572 -1.31 15.97 -29.30
CA ALA A 572 -2.46 15.79 -28.42
C ALA A 572 -2.05 15.90 -26.94
N VAL A 573 -3.04 16.09 -26.07
CA VAL A 573 -2.87 16.36 -24.63
C VAL A 573 -2.38 15.17 -23.79
N ALA A 574 -2.48 13.95 -24.33
CA ALA A 574 -2.06 12.71 -23.67
C ALA A 574 -0.96 12.00 -24.49
N THR A 575 0.16 12.69 -24.72
CA THR A 575 1.32 12.17 -25.48
C THR A 575 2.61 12.39 -24.69
N THR A 576 3.66 11.64 -25.02
CA THR A 576 5.00 11.83 -24.43
C THR A 576 5.46 13.28 -24.56
N ALA A 577 5.22 13.93 -25.71
CA ALA A 577 5.56 15.33 -25.93
C ALA A 577 4.78 16.28 -24.99
N ALA A 578 3.50 16.01 -24.72
CA ALA A 578 2.70 16.78 -23.77
C ALA A 578 3.21 16.62 -22.33
N GLU A 579 3.63 15.41 -21.96
CA GLU A 579 4.24 15.15 -20.66
C GLU A 579 5.61 15.83 -20.50
N VAL A 580 6.42 15.87 -21.56
CA VAL A 580 7.68 16.64 -21.58
C VAL A 580 7.42 18.14 -21.45
N ALA A 581 6.41 18.67 -22.16
CA ALA A 581 6.03 20.07 -22.06
C ALA A 581 5.55 20.43 -20.65
N GLN A 582 4.66 19.61 -20.07
CA GLN A 582 4.14 19.80 -18.72
C GLN A 582 5.27 19.78 -17.68
N TRP A 583 6.16 18.79 -17.75
CA TRP A 583 7.29 18.69 -16.81
C TRP A 583 8.25 19.88 -16.93
N SER A 584 8.58 20.28 -18.16
CA SER A 584 9.48 21.41 -18.42
C SER A 584 8.89 22.73 -17.94
N ALA A 585 7.56 22.91 -18.04
CA ALA A 585 6.86 24.09 -17.53
C ALA A 585 6.97 24.24 -16.01
N LEU A 586 7.28 23.16 -15.27
CA LEU A 586 7.55 23.20 -13.83
C LEU A 586 9.00 23.63 -13.50
N GLY A 587 9.83 23.88 -14.52
CA GLY A 587 11.25 24.20 -14.35
C GLY A 587 12.11 23.02 -13.89
N LEU A 588 11.59 21.79 -14.01
CA LEU A 588 12.29 20.58 -13.62
C LEU A 588 13.14 20.03 -14.77
N ALA A 589 14.25 19.37 -14.45
CA ALA A 589 15.19 18.89 -15.45
C ALA A 589 14.63 17.70 -16.24
N SER A 590 14.74 17.76 -17.57
CA SER A 590 14.42 16.65 -18.49
C SER A 590 15.64 16.25 -19.29
N VAL A 591 15.77 14.95 -19.52
CA VAL A 591 16.73 14.37 -20.45
C VAL A 591 16.00 13.53 -21.48
N ILE A 592 16.25 13.88 -22.72
CA ILE A 592 15.61 13.27 -23.87
C ILE A 592 16.53 12.17 -24.38
N ILE A 593 15.97 10.98 -24.55
CA ILE A 593 16.59 9.81 -25.15
C ILE A 593 15.91 9.63 -26.51
N PRO A 594 16.44 10.23 -27.59
CA PRO A 594 15.79 10.12 -28.88
C PRO A 594 15.87 8.68 -29.39
N PRO A 595 14.84 8.16 -30.09
CA PRO A 595 14.92 6.85 -30.74
C PRO A 595 16.12 6.74 -31.69
N HIS A 596 16.58 7.88 -32.23
CA HIS A 596 17.79 7.98 -33.02
C HIS A 596 18.64 9.17 -32.55
N GLY A 597 19.91 8.92 -32.22
CA GLY A 597 20.85 9.97 -31.80
C GLY A 597 21.37 9.79 -30.38
N ALA A 598 22.11 10.78 -29.89
CA ALA A 598 22.63 10.78 -28.52
C ALA A 598 21.63 11.43 -27.55
N PRO A 599 21.52 10.95 -26.30
CA PRO A 599 20.76 11.63 -25.27
C PRO A 599 21.22 13.06 -25.05
N TYR A 600 20.29 13.96 -24.74
CA TYR A 600 20.60 15.35 -24.46
C TYR A 600 19.72 15.91 -23.35
N ARG A 601 20.25 16.90 -22.62
CA ARG A 601 19.48 17.65 -21.63
C ARG A 601 18.62 18.68 -22.37
N LEU A 602 17.32 18.69 -22.07
CA LEU A 602 16.41 19.67 -22.63
C LEU A 602 16.71 21.05 -22.03
N THR A 603 16.98 22.04 -22.87
CA THR A 603 17.27 23.42 -22.47
C THR A 603 16.04 24.31 -22.54
N ASP A 604 15.21 24.10 -23.56
CA ASP A 604 14.04 24.92 -23.84
C ASP A 604 12.77 24.08 -23.72
N PRO A 605 11.74 24.57 -23.00
CA PRO A 605 10.49 23.84 -22.86
C PRO A 605 9.80 23.75 -24.23
N PRO A 606 9.36 22.55 -24.66
CA PRO A 606 8.57 22.45 -25.87
C PRO A 606 7.23 23.16 -25.69
N LEU A 607 6.65 23.59 -26.80
CA LEU A 607 5.33 24.21 -26.80
C LEU A 607 4.30 23.24 -26.20
N PRO A 608 3.38 23.73 -25.35
CA PRO A 608 2.27 22.91 -24.89
C PRO A 608 1.40 22.49 -26.09
N PRO A 609 0.68 21.37 -26.00
CA PRO A 609 -0.21 20.91 -27.07
C PRO A 609 -1.24 22.00 -27.42
N GLU A 610 -1.47 22.25 -28.71
CA GLU A 610 -2.48 23.21 -29.19
C GLU A 610 -3.92 22.74 -28.92
N GLY A 611 -4.11 21.44 -28.70
CA GLY A 611 -5.42 20.83 -28.44
C GLY A 611 -5.88 20.99 -26.99
N HIS A 612 -7.18 21.17 -26.78
CA HIS A 612 -7.81 21.06 -25.47
C HIS A 612 -8.29 19.62 -25.26
N ILE A 613 -8.28 19.15 -24.00
CA ILE A 613 -9.03 17.95 -23.60
C ILE A 613 -10.48 18.17 -24.05
N SER A 614 -11.08 17.18 -24.74
CA SER A 614 -12.50 17.28 -25.14
C SER A 614 -13.36 17.70 -23.95
N SER A 615 -14.28 18.64 -24.19
CA SER A 615 -15.13 19.22 -23.15
C SER A 615 -16.10 18.22 -22.51
N ASP A 616 -16.26 17.02 -23.09
CA ASP A 616 -17.19 16.01 -22.61
C ASP A 616 -16.72 15.33 -21.31
N VAL A 617 -15.41 15.36 -21.04
CA VAL A 617 -14.81 14.91 -19.78
C VAL A 617 -13.69 15.87 -19.37
N VAL A 618 -13.86 16.49 -18.20
CA VAL A 618 -12.92 17.49 -17.68
C VAL A 618 -12.40 17.09 -16.30
N PRO A 619 -11.13 17.41 -15.97
CA PRO A 619 -10.61 17.17 -14.64
C PRO A 619 -11.11 18.27 -13.68
N ARG A 620 -11.66 17.88 -12.53
CA ARG A 620 -12.19 18.81 -11.52
C ARG A 620 -11.88 18.36 -10.11
N ALA A 621 -11.76 19.33 -9.20
CA ALA A 621 -11.64 19.07 -7.78
C ALA A 621 -13.01 19.20 -7.11
N PHE A 622 -13.43 18.16 -6.41
CA PHE A 622 -14.72 18.07 -5.72
C PHE A 622 -14.50 18.22 -4.23
N LEU A 623 -15.08 19.24 -3.63
CA LEU A 623 -15.03 19.51 -2.19
C LEU A 623 -16.40 19.24 -1.58
N PHE A 624 -16.44 18.34 -0.60
CA PHE A 624 -17.60 18.10 0.24
C PHE A 624 -17.26 18.50 1.67
N ALA A 625 -18.16 19.24 2.32
CA ALA A 625 -18.02 19.58 3.73
C ALA A 625 -19.35 19.45 4.47
N ASP A 626 -19.27 19.19 5.77
CA ASP A 626 -20.40 19.01 6.68
C ASP A 626 -20.03 19.58 8.06
N VAL A 627 -21.04 20.00 8.85
CA VAL A 627 -20.79 20.67 10.13
C VAL A 627 -21.13 19.76 11.29
N ARG A 628 -20.11 19.18 11.91
CA ARG A 628 -20.28 18.37 13.12
C ARG A 628 -20.87 19.26 14.22
N GLY A 629 -22.03 18.85 14.73
CA GLY A 629 -22.75 19.54 15.80
C GLY A 629 -24.04 20.22 15.33
N PHE A 630 -24.22 20.42 14.02
CA PHE A 630 -25.43 21.01 13.45
C PHE A 630 -26.71 20.29 13.88
N SER A 631 -26.73 18.96 13.85
CA SER A 631 -27.89 18.14 14.28
C SER A 631 -28.24 18.26 15.76
N LYS A 632 -27.38 18.89 16.58
CA LYS A 632 -27.63 19.17 18.01
C LYS A 632 -28.12 20.60 18.25
N LEU A 633 -28.18 21.45 17.22
CA LEU A 633 -28.70 22.79 17.34
C LEU A 633 -30.20 22.76 17.65
N PRO A 634 -30.69 23.55 18.62
CA PRO A 634 -32.12 23.75 18.79
C PRO A 634 -32.74 24.37 17.54
N GLU A 635 -33.98 23.99 17.20
CA GLU A 635 -34.71 24.51 16.03
C GLU A 635 -34.70 26.05 15.95
N ARG A 636 -34.87 26.71 17.09
CA ARG A 636 -34.83 28.18 17.22
C ARG A 636 -33.49 28.83 16.83
N HIS A 637 -32.41 28.06 16.70
CA HIS A 637 -31.08 28.55 16.32
C HIS A 637 -30.73 28.24 14.86
N MET A 638 -31.64 27.63 14.08
CA MET A 638 -31.37 27.26 12.67
C MET A 638 -31.17 28.49 11.78
N GLU A 639 -32.04 29.50 11.88
CA GLU A 639 -31.88 30.76 11.14
C GLU A 639 -30.57 31.47 11.53
N LEU A 640 -30.26 31.46 12.83
CA LEU A 640 -29.03 32.05 13.36
C LEU A 640 -27.79 31.37 12.78
N PHE A 641 -27.78 30.05 12.70
CA PHE A 641 -26.69 29.29 12.06
C PHE A 641 -26.48 29.71 10.59
N VAL A 642 -27.57 29.87 9.82
CA VAL A 642 -27.49 30.29 8.42
C VAL A 642 -26.92 31.71 8.29
N HIS A 643 -27.43 32.66 9.09
CA HIS A 643 -27.05 34.06 8.98
C HIS A 643 -25.69 34.40 9.61
N THR A 644 -25.08 33.48 10.36
CA THR A 644 -23.81 33.70 11.06
C THR A 644 -22.73 32.75 10.59
N TYR A 645 -22.85 31.46 10.93
CA TYR A 645 -21.84 30.44 10.62
C TYR A 645 -21.72 30.19 9.11
N LEU A 646 -22.83 29.89 8.42
CA LEU A 646 -22.80 29.70 6.97
C LEU A 646 -22.47 31.00 6.22
N ALA A 647 -22.84 32.17 6.76
CA ALA A 647 -22.47 33.46 6.20
C ALA A 647 -20.94 33.69 6.24
N CYS A 648 -20.25 33.40 7.36
CA CYS A 648 -18.77 33.46 7.43
C CYS A 648 -18.14 32.56 6.37
N LEU A 649 -18.61 31.31 6.26
CA LEU A 649 -18.12 30.39 5.24
C LEU A 649 -18.39 30.91 3.82
N GLY A 650 -19.57 31.51 3.60
CA GLY A 650 -19.93 32.14 2.33
C GLY A 650 -18.97 33.27 1.93
N GLU A 651 -18.61 34.16 2.86
CA GLU A 651 -17.64 35.24 2.62
C GLU A 651 -16.25 34.71 2.28
N VAL A 652 -15.83 33.60 2.90
CA VAL A 652 -14.56 32.93 2.58
C VAL A 652 -14.61 32.30 1.19
N ILE A 653 -15.68 31.55 0.89
CA ILE A 653 -15.85 30.87 -0.41
C ILE A 653 -15.90 31.88 -1.56
N GLU A 654 -16.48 33.07 -1.34
CA GLU A 654 -16.59 34.10 -2.36
C GLU A 654 -15.23 34.64 -2.84
N ARG A 655 -14.19 34.56 -2.00
CA ARG A 655 -12.81 34.91 -2.39
C ARG A 655 -12.28 34.02 -3.53
N PHE A 656 -12.84 32.82 -3.68
CA PHE A 656 -12.48 31.84 -4.70
C PHE A 656 -13.52 31.75 -5.83
N ALA A 657 -14.45 32.70 -5.90
CA ALA A 657 -15.64 32.61 -6.75
C ALA A 657 -15.34 32.36 -8.23
N ASN A 658 -14.26 32.96 -8.73
CA ASN A 658 -13.85 32.84 -10.14
C ASN A 658 -13.38 31.44 -10.51
N ASP A 659 -13.02 30.59 -9.54
CA ASP A 659 -12.47 29.24 -9.75
C ASP A 659 -13.45 28.11 -9.44
N ILE A 660 -14.64 28.47 -8.98
CA ILE A 660 -15.71 27.54 -8.64
C ILE A 660 -16.70 27.44 -9.81
N ASP A 661 -16.73 26.28 -10.46
CA ASP A 661 -17.66 25.99 -11.55
C ASP A 661 -19.06 25.60 -11.04
N TYR A 662 -19.17 25.11 -9.80
CA TYR A 662 -20.45 24.68 -9.22
C TYR A 662 -20.50 24.84 -7.70
N ARG A 663 -21.67 25.25 -7.20
CA ARG A 663 -21.98 25.37 -5.76
C ARG A 663 -23.34 24.77 -5.45
N ALA A 664 -23.44 24.03 -4.36
CA ALA A 664 -24.71 23.59 -3.79
C ALA A 664 -24.60 23.45 -2.27
N THR A 665 -25.74 23.62 -1.59
CA THR A 665 -25.88 23.33 -0.17
C THR A 665 -27.13 22.48 0.06
N ALA A 666 -27.11 21.68 1.12
CA ALA A 666 -28.26 20.90 1.59
C ALA A 666 -28.20 20.79 3.12
N GLY A 667 -28.94 21.65 3.83
CA GLY A 667 -28.78 21.82 5.26
C GLY A 667 -27.40 22.44 5.58
N ASP A 668 -26.61 21.75 6.37
CA ASP A 668 -25.21 22.08 6.70
C ASP A 668 -24.19 21.50 5.71
N GLY A 669 -24.62 20.63 4.80
CA GLY A 669 -23.77 20.08 3.75
C GLY A 669 -23.43 21.11 2.68
N ILE A 670 -22.15 21.22 2.34
CA ILE A 670 -21.60 22.11 1.31
C ILE A 670 -20.93 21.26 0.23
N PHE A 671 -21.27 21.52 -1.04
CA PHE A 671 -20.65 20.90 -2.19
C PHE A 671 -20.15 21.96 -3.19
N LEU A 672 -18.86 21.94 -3.46
CA LEU A 672 -18.19 22.86 -4.38
C LEU A 672 -17.39 22.07 -5.44
N VAL A 673 -17.35 22.59 -6.66
CA VAL A 673 -16.51 22.05 -7.74
C VAL A 673 -15.57 23.12 -8.25
N PHE A 674 -14.27 22.85 -8.19
CA PHE A 674 -13.21 23.77 -8.59
C PHE A 674 -12.53 23.33 -9.89
N ARG A 675 -12.10 24.30 -10.68
CA ARG A 675 -11.30 24.08 -11.90
C ARG A 675 -9.92 23.50 -11.61
N THR A 676 -9.34 23.86 -10.46
CA THR A 676 -7.95 23.48 -10.13
C THR A 676 -7.84 22.90 -8.71
N PRO A 677 -6.94 21.92 -8.50
CA PRO A 677 -6.64 21.38 -7.17
C PRO A 677 -6.19 22.42 -6.15
N ALA A 678 -5.33 23.36 -6.57
CA ALA A 678 -4.73 24.35 -5.68
C ALA A 678 -5.78 25.28 -5.05
N HIS A 679 -6.73 25.79 -5.85
CA HIS A 679 -7.80 26.65 -5.33
C HIS A 679 -8.78 25.86 -4.44
N ALA A 680 -9.03 24.58 -4.74
CA ALA A 680 -9.83 23.73 -3.86
C ALA A 680 -9.17 23.54 -2.48
N ALA A 681 -7.86 23.29 -2.45
CA ALA A 681 -7.10 23.14 -1.21
C ALA A 681 -7.04 24.45 -0.42
N ALA A 682 -6.74 25.58 -1.08
CA ALA A 682 -6.71 26.90 -0.43
C ALA A 682 -8.08 27.28 0.15
N CYS A 683 -9.18 27.03 -0.58
CA CYS A 683 -10.52 27.27 -0.08
C CYS A 683 -10.85 26.36 1.11
N ALA A 684 -10.48 25.07 1.06
CA ALA A 684 -10.70 24.14 2.16
C ALA A 684 -9.99 24.61 3.44
N ILE A 685 -8.72 25.03 3.34
CA ILE A 685 -7.95 25.57 4.47
C ILE A 685 -8.64 26.82 5.03
N ALA A 686 -8.98 27.78 4.18
CA ALA A 686 -9.62 29.01 4.63
C ALA A 686 -11.00 28.76 5.28
N MET A 687 -11.77 27.79 4.77
CA MET A 687 -13.04 27.36 5.38
C MET A 687 -12.81 26.74 6.76
N GLN A 688 -11.77 25.92 6.90
CA GLN A 688 -11.39 25.30 8.16
C GLN A 688 -10.96 26.35 9.20
N GLU A 689 -10.15 27.33 8.81
CA GLU A 689 -9.74 28.45 9.66
C GLU A 689 -10.92 29.35 10.08
N CYS A 690 -11.87 29.69 9.18
CA CYS A 690 -13.12 30.40 9.59
C CYS A 690 -13.94 29.54 10.57
N SER A 691 -14.05 28.23 10.34
CA SER A 691 -14.74 27.32 11.28
C SER A 691 -14.08 27.28 12.67
N GLU A 692 -12.75 27.25 12.74
CA GLU A 692 -12.01 27.16 14.01
C GLU A 692 -12.02 28.48 14.78
N SER A 693 -11.97 29.60 14.06
CA SER A 693 -12.00 30.96 14.61
C SER A 693 -13.41 31.47 14.95
N PHE A 694 -14.46 30.69 14.65
CA PHE A 694 -15.85 31.11 14.82
C PHE A 694 -16.21 31.35 16.31
N ASP A 695 -16.50 32.60 16.64
CA ASP A 695 -16.92 33.02 17.98
C ASP A 695 -18.40 32.69 18.26
N ARG A 696 -18.59 31.42 18.60
CA ARG A 696 -19.81 30.80 19.13
C ARG A 696 -20.50 31.58 20.25
N ASP A 697 -19.75 32.20 21.17
CA ASP A 697 -20.32 32.84 22.35
C ASP A 697 -20.95 34.19 22.00
N SER A 698 -20.27 35.02 21.19
CA SER A 698 -20.84 36.29 20.72
C SER A 698 -22.07 36.10 19.85
N HIS A 699 -22.21 34.95 19.20
CA HIS A 699 -23.36 34.61 18.35
C HIS A 699 -24.44 33.80 19.09
N GLY A 700 -24.30 33.52 20.40
CA GLY A 700 -25.31 32.80 21.18
C GLY A 700 -25.48 31.31 20.82
N ILE A 701 -24.45 30.68 20.24
CA ILE A 701 -24.46 29.27 19.82
C ILE A 701 -23.72 28.41 20.85
N ALA A 702 -24.48 27.74 21.73
CA ALA A 702 -23.92 26.90 22.78
C ALA A 702 -23.33 25.55 22.31
N VAL A 703 -23.49 25.18 21.03
CA VAL A 703 -23.09 23.86 20.49
C VAL A 703 -21.74 23.95 19.79
N HIS A 704 -20.81 23.04 20.10
CA HIS A 704 -19.54 22.95 19.36
C HIS A 704 -19.75 22.55 17.90
N LEU A 705 -19.36 23.45 16.99
CA LEU A 705 -19.47 23.33 15.54
C LEU A 705 -18.05 23.18 15.00
N GLN A 706 -17.82 22.12 14.25
CA GLN A 706 -16.55 21.87 13.57
C GLN A 706 -16.83 21.38 12.17
N LEU A 707 -16.15 21.99 11.21
CA LEU A 707 -16.18 21.53 9.84
C LEU A 707 -15.36 20.24 9.69
N ARG A 708 -15.84 19.36 8.82
CA ARG A 708 -15.08 18.24 8.25
C ARG A 708 -15.07 18.47 6.74
N ILE A 709 -13.92 18.34 6.10
CA ILE A 709 -13.80 18.64 4.67
C ILE A 709 -13.12 17.48 3.95
N ALA A 710 -13.72 17.04 2.85
CA ALA A 710 -13.10 16.09 1.94
C ALA A 710 -12.89 16.70 0.55
N VAL A 711 -11.71 16.48 -0.03
CA VAL A 711 -11.40 16.95 -1.39
C VAL A 711 -10.81 15.82 -2.25
N HIS A 712 -11.34 15.66 -3.46
CA HIS A 712 -10.86 14.68 -4.44
C HIS A 712 -10.66 15.35 -5.81
N TYR A 713 -9.71 14.85 -6.60
CA TYR A 713 -9.46 15.32 -7.96
C TYR A 713 -9.53 14.17 -8.95
N GLY A 714 -10.35 14.33 -9.98
CA GLY A 714 -10.57 13.29 -10.98
C GLY A 714 -11.41 13.77 -12.18
N PRO A 715 -11.62 12.90 -13.16
CA PRO A 715 -12.46 13.19 -14.32
C PRO A 715 -13.94 13.29 -13.94
N ALA A 716 -14.66 14.23 -14.57
CA ALA A 716 -16.13 14.29 -14.55
C ALA A 716 -16.70 14.76 -15.88
N HIS A 717 -17.96 14.41 -16.11
CA HIS A 717 -18.75 14.82 -17.27
C HIS A 717 -19.50 16.11 -16.94
N PRO A 718 -19.29 17.21 -17.68
CA PRO A 718 -20.17 18.35 -17.61
C PRO A 718 -21.57 17.97 -18.08
N VAL A 719 -22.60 18.32 -17.31
CA VAL A 719 -24.00 18.03 -17.62
C VAL A 719 -24.88 19.22 -17.26
N HIS A 720 -26.05 19.32 -17.88
CA HIS A 720 -27.09 20.27 -17.45
C HIS A 720 -28.07 19.56 -16.52
N ASP A 721 -28.17 19.97 -15.26
CA ASP A 721 -29.04 19.34 -14.27
C ASP A 721 -30.52 19.63 -14.61
N PRO A 722 -31.34 18.60 -14.90
CA PRO A 722 -32.71 18.80 -15.33
C PRO A 722 -33.66 19.25 -14.21
N ILE A 723 -33.25 19.15 -12.94
CA ILE A 723 -34.02 19.56 -11.76
C ILE A 723 -33.61 20.96 -11.35
N LEU A 724 -32.30 21.21 -11.17
CA LEU A 724 -31.77 22.49 -10.73
C LEU A 724 -31.69 23.54 -11.86
N LYS A 725 -31.83 23.11 -13.13
CA LYS A 725 -31.78 23.96 -14.33
C LYS A 725 -30.49 24.80 -14.41
N LYS A 726 -29.37 24.21 -14.00
CA LYS A 726 -28.04 24.81 -14.06
C LYS A 726 -27.02 23.76 -14.48
N ASP A 727 -25.88 24.23 -14.99
CA ASP A 727 -24.76 23.38 -15.32
C ASP A 727 -24.19 22.75 -14.05
N SER A 728 -23.77 21.50 -14.16
CA SER A 728 -23.34 20.63 -13.07
C SER A 728 -22.37 19.58 -13.60
N PHE A 729 -22.01 18.62 -12.75
CA PHE A 729 -21.08 17.55 -13.08
C PHE A 729 -21.68 16.20 -12.70
N ALA A 730 -21.43 15.20 -13.55
CA ALA A 730 -21.77 13.80 -13.31
C ALA A 730 -20.51 12.94 -13.37
N GLY A 731 -20.47 11.87 -12.57
CA GLY A 731 -19.36 10.93 -12.60
C GLY A 731 -19.17 10.22 -11.26
N ARG A 732 -18.53 9.06 -11.32
CA ARG A 732 -18.25 8.24 -10.15
C ARG A 732 -17.22 8.88 -9.20
N GLU A 733 -16.35 9.75 -9.72
CA GLU A 733 -15.34 10.45 -8.91
C GLU A 733 -15.98 11.48 -7.96
N ILE A 734 -17.14 12.04 -8.30
CA ILE A 734 -17.94 12.87 -7.38
C ILE A 734 -18.45 12.01 -6.21
N ILE A 735 -18.90 10.79 -6.51
CA ILE A 735 -19.33 9.83 -5.47
C ILE A 735 -18.15 9.44 -4.60
N ARG A 736 -16.95 9.25 -5.17
CA ARG A 736 -15.72 8.98 -4.41
C ARG A 736 -15.52 10.08 -3.37
N ALA A 737 -15.52 11.35 -3.77
CA ALA A 737 -15.38 12.49 -2.86
C ALA A 737 -16.44 12.49 -1.74
N ALA A 738 -17.71 12.29 -2.09
CA ALA A 738 -18.84 12.26 -1.15
C ALA A 738 -18.82 11.06 -0.17
N ARG A 739 -17.93 10.08 -0.36
CA ARG A 739 -17.77 8.93 0.55
C ARG A 739 -16.58 9.10 1.50
N ILE A 740 -15.80 10.16 1.31
CA ILE A 740 -14.65 10.52 2.16
C ILE A 740 -15.09 11.45 3.29
N GLU A 741 -15.94 12.43 3.00
CA GLU A 741 -16.44 13.39 4.00
C GLU A 741 -16.95 12.71 5.29
N PRO A 742 -17.80 11.65 5.24
CA PRO A 742 -18.36 11.10 6.48
C PRO A 742 -17.32 10.43 7.40
N VAL A 743 -16.20 9.98 6.83
CA VAL A 743 -15.08 9.34 7.56
C VAL A 743 -13.97 10.32 7.90
N THR A 744 -14.08 11.57 7.46
CA THR A 744 -13.16 12.64 7.80
C THR A 744 -13.41 13.09 9.24
N PRO A 745 -12.37 13.12 10.11
CA PRO A 745 -12.52 13.65 11.46
C PRO A 745 -12.98 15.12 11.46
N PRO A 746 -13.82 15.53 12.42
CA PRO A 746 -14.10 16.95 12.64
C PRO A 746 -12.79 17.71 12.90
N GLY A 747 -12.63 18.89 12.30
CA GLY A 747 -11.40 19.66 12.43
C GLY A 747 -10.34 19.38 11.36
N GLU A 748 -10.58 18.42 10.46
CA GLU A 748 -9.57 17.94 9.50
C GLU A 748 -10.05 18.04 8.05
N ILE A 749 -9.06 18.15 7.14
CA ILE A 749 -9.26 18.22 5.70
C ILE A 749 -8.64 16.97 5.06
N TYR A 750 -9.45 15.99 4.70
CA TYR A 750 -8.96 14.75 4.07
C TYR A 750 -9.01 14.82 2.56
N VAL A 751 -7.93 14.35 1.94
CA VAL A 751 -7.80 14.35 0.48
C VAL A 751 -7.26 13.03 -0.05
N THR A 752 -7.68 12.67 -1.26
CA THR A 752 -7.19 11.47 -1.95
C THR A 752 -5.75 11.62 -2.45
N GLU A 753 -5.06 10.49 -2.68
CA GLU A 753 -3.75 10.45 -3.37
C GLU A 753 -3.75 11.20 -4.70
N GLN A 754 -4.86 11.18 -5.45
CA GLN A 754 -4.98 11.92 -6.71
C GLN A 754 -4.87 13.44 -6.52
N LEU A 755 -5.58 13.98 -5.54
CA LEU A 755 -5.48 15.42 -5.21
C LEU A 755 -4.09 15.73 -4.65
N ALA A 756 -3.60 14.94 -3.69
CA ALA A 756 -2.28 15.15 -3.11
C ALA A 756 -1.18 15.17 -4.18
N SER A 757 -1.19 14.22 -5.12
CA SER A 757 -0.24 14.17 -6.23
C SER A 757 -0.33 15.40 -7.13
N ALA A 758 -1.55 15.85 -7.45
CA ALA A 758 -1.74 17.07 -8.24
C ALA A 758 -1.24 18.33 -7.50
N LEU A 759 -1.39 18.37 -6.18
CA LEU A 759 -0.89 19.42 -5.31
C LEU A 759 0.64 19.43 -5.19
N PHE A 760 1.28 18.26 -5.07
CA PHE A 760 2.74 18.16 -5.15
C PHE A 760 3.24 18.67 -6.50
N LEU A 761 2.59 18.27 -7.59
CA LEU A 761 2.95 18.69 -8.94
C LEU A 761 2.86 20.20 -9.14
N ALA A 762 1.82 20.84 -8.60
CA ALA A 762 1.63 22.29 -8.67
C ALA A 762 2.66 23.10 -7.85
N GLY A 763 3.53 22.44 -7.08
CA GLY A 763 4.58 23.08 -6.29
C GLY A 763 4.11 23.42 -4.88
N ALA A 764 3.91 22.39 -4.05
CA ALA A 764 3.41 22.38 -2.67
C ALA A 764 4.16 23.25 -1.63
N LYS A 765 4.46 24.52 -1.93
CA LYS A 765 5.06 25.44 -0.97
C LYS A 765 4.05 26.01 0.02
N ASP A 766 2.79 26.10 -0.38
CA ASP A 766 1.75 26.75 0.42
C ASP A 766 0.97 25.78 1.33
N TRP A 767 1.15 24.47 1.13
CA TRP A 767 0.43 23.43 1.88
C TRP A 767 1.31 22.22 2.18
N ARG A 768 1.02 21.59 3.32
CA ARG A 768 1.54 20.28 3.70
C ARG A 768 0.47 19.22 3.47
N CYS A 769 0.87 18.05 2.97
CA CYS A 769 0.00 16.89 2.79
C CYS A 769 0.54 15.73 3.63
N ASP A 770 -0.02 15.53 4.83
CA ASP A 770 0.38 14.47 5.75
C ASP A 770 -0.38 13.19 5.43
N TYR A 771 0.28 12.06 5.23
CA TYR A 771 -0.44 10.83 4.96
C TYR A 771 -1.18 10.31 6.20
N VAL A 772 -2.48 10.05 6.05
CA VAL A 772 -3.34 9.57 7.15
C VAL A 772 -3.71 8.09 7.02
N GLY A 773 -3.11 7.34 6.08
CA GLY A 773 -3.36 5.90 5.89
C GLY A 773 -4.40 5.57 4.81
N ILE A 774 -4.52 4.28 4.51
CA ILE A 774 -5.69 3.74 3.83
C ILE A 774 -6.90 3.85 4.76
N GLN A 775 -7.90 4.61 4.33
CA GLN A 775 -9.15 4.80 5.06
C GLN A 775 -10.28 4.04 4.38
N PRO A 776 -11.05 3.23 5.13
CA PRO A 776 -12.31 2.71 4.63
C PRO A 776 -13.28 3.86 4.43
N THR A 777 -13.90 3.93 3.26
CA THR A 777 -14.89 4.96 2.97
C THR A 777 -16.29 4.55 3.39
N ALA A 778 -17.16 5.54 3.54
CA ALA A 778 -18.54 5.32 3.96
C ALA A 778 -19.26 4.33 3.03
N LYS A 779 -20.20 3.56 3.60
CA LYS A 779 -21.03 2.57 2.86
C LYS A 779 -20.21 1.48 2.14
N GLY A 780 -18.95 1.24 2.56
CA GLY A 780 -18.11 0.20 1.97
C GLY A 780 -17.72 0.47 0.51
N PHE A 781 -17.65 1.74 0.10
CA PHE A 781 -17.36 2.12 -1.30
C PHE A 781 -15.94 1.74 -1.74
N GLY A 782 -15.01 1.63 -0.80
CA GLY A 782 -13.63 1.23 -1.06
C GLY A 782 -12.69 1.71 0.05
N ASN A 783 -11.42 1.36 -0.11
CA ASN A 783 -10.32 1.73 0.77
C ASN A 783 -9.38 2.65 -0.02
N PHE A 784 -9.17 3.88 0.44
CA PHE A 784 -8.34 4.84 -0.30
C PHE A 784 -7.20 5.36 0.55
N ARG A 785 -6.03 5.50 -0.08
CA ARG A 785 -4.91 6.27 0.45
C ARG A 785 -5.33 7.72 0.62
N MET A 786 -5.29 8.22 1.85
CA MET A 786 -5.69 9.58 2.17
C MET A 786 -4.59 10.39 2.83
N TYR A 787 -4.69 11.70 2.66
CA TYR A 787 -3.79 12.69 3.21
C TYR A 787 -4.60 13.76 3.95
N SER A 788 -4.06 14.33 5.01
CA SER A 788 -4.57 15.55 5.64
C SER A 788 -3.82 16.75 5.07
N ILE A 789 -4.56 17.78 4.64
CA ILE A 789 -3.97 19.04 4.17
C ILE A 789 -3.91 20.05 5.31
N LYS A 790 -2.75 20.71 5.47
CA LYS A 790 -2.54 21.82 6.42
C LYS A 790 -1.81 22.97 5.73
N PRO A 791 -1.98 24.24 6.16
CA PRO A 791 -1.17 25.34 5.67
C PRO A 791 0.32 25.12 6.01
N HIS A 792 1.22 25.55 5.12
CA HIS A 792 2.65 25.56 5.44
C HIS A 792 2.95 26.75 6.38
N SER A 793 3.43 26.46 7.60
CA SER A 793 3.81 27.47 8.60
C SER A 793 5.16 28.11 8.35
#